data_AF-A0A543B331-F1
#
_entry.id   AF-A0A543B331-F1
#
_cell.length_a   1.000
_cell.length_b   1.000
_cell.length_c   1.000
_cell.angle_alpha   90.00
_cell.angle_beta   90.00
_cell.angle_gamma   90.00
#
_symmetry.space_group_name_H-M   'P 1'
#
loop_
_entity.id
_entity.type
_entity.pdbx_description
1 polymer ?
#
loop_
_entity_poly.entity_id
_entity_poly.type
_entity_poly.pdbx_seq_one_letter_code
_entity_poly.pdbx_strand_id
1 'polypeptide(L)'
;MRPLRLEMEGFGTFSQRTTVDFVGADFFALVGPTGAGKSTVMDAICFGLYGRVPRWGTGIEYSLAPSATSGKVQLVFSAAGRVYVATRVVKRGGKGRVSTASAALERLPADVDPASPGDISGVIGTSLAGSAKSLTDQVERIIGLPFEQFTKCVLLPQGAFADFLHSSATERRKILESLLGYSVYREIQTAAGEEQRQAEAVLGHIDSQLAQSPQVTDTDLSAAKRRIEQLHELDGVVRETVPKLAELARRAADSDAELKIVDEEHSLLTYIRQPNDVDSIAGELTETAEVVEKSRQSVLDREEVEERLRNAAGGVDIARIEQLLADYATDAELAEGIAKGTPLTESAEERVAEAQRACEAARTELAAAESAHQAARDADLAASLRANLTTGDACPVCERPIPADLADHQRSDVDRARQHEAAARKAVDARTGELSTVQTKAIQYRSRLDELVERRERLTEKLRDAPTEAELKAERETAEAARSELSQASTAVRVARDELRRAEKTHSAVQDRLTSEWQRFDHHRDRVARLAPPPTDRADLRAAWRELSEWATEQLAVRKKRRAAHLTARDELDEQTRIIRNELSAQLIEAEVPFSPSSGTEDFSEIVTAERHAATSRLEQLTTARDRHIELARQRSEQAGHAEVAKHLHQHLGTRQFVSWLLTEALEDLVDGASRILYTLTSGQYDLAYVDGEFYVIDHHDADLTRPVKTLSGGETFAASLSLALAMSDQLAGMSSQGACLEAILLDEGFGTLDAATLDQVAANLENLATSGSRMVGVVTHVAGLAERIPVRYEVEKNASGSHVTRVDV
;
A
#
# COMPACT_ATOMS: atom_id res chain seq x y z
N MET A 1 -77.19 48.38 -18.17
CA MET A 1 -77.92 48.34 -16.90
C MET A 1 -79.22 49.08 -17.08
N ARG A 2 -80.31 48.33 -17.29
CA ARG A 2 -81.68 48.80 -17.36
C ARG A 2 -82.49 48.09 -16.26
N PRO A 3 -83.10 48.82 -15.31
CA PRO A 3 -83.96 48.19 -14.32
C PRO A 3 -85.21 47.64 -15.03
N LEU A 4 -85.58 46.40 -14.70
CA LEU A 4 -86.77 45.72 -15.25
C LEU A 4 -87.86 45.64 -14.19
N ARG A 5 -87.49 45.24 -12.97
CA ARG A 5 -88.44 45.12 -11.85
C ARG A 5 -87.72 45.38 -10.53
N LEU A 6 -88.37 46.12 -9.64
CA LEU A 6 -87.88 46.40 -8.30
C LEU A 6 -88.92 45.97 -7.27
N GLU A 7 -88.53 45.09 -6.36
CA GLU A 7 -89.33 44.70 -5.22
C GLU A 7 -88.67 45.23 -3.94
N MET A 8 -89.47 45.93 -3.13
CA MET A 8 -89.05 46.50 -1.84
C MET A 8 -90.02 46.08 -0.75
N GLU A 9 -89.51 45.62 0.38
CA GLU A 9 -90.29 45.30 1.56
C GLU A 9 -89.52 45.77 2.80
N GLY A 10 -90.18 46.51 3.69
CA GLY A 10 -89.55 47.03 4.90
C GLY A 10 -88.39 48.02 4.66
N PHE A 11 -88.27 48.60 3.45
CA PHE A 11 -87.15 49.45 3.03
C PHE A 11 -87.54 50.94 3.01
N GLY A 12 -86.82 51.78 3.76
CA GLY A 12 -87.07 53.22 3.84
C GLY A 12 -88.52 53.55 4.24
N THR A 13 -89.28 54.22 3.37
CA THR A 13 -90.71 54.54 3.58
C THR A 13 -91.67 53.44 3.13
N PHE A 14 -91.18 52.39 2.45
CA PHE A 14 -91.97 51.25 1.96
C PHE A 14 -91.99 50.13 3.01
N SER A 15 -92.89 50.25 4.00
CA SER A 15 -93.05 49.26 5.08
C SER A 15 -93.69 47.93 4.63
N GLN A 16 -94.55 47.95 3.61
CA GLN A 16 -95.17 46.77 3.02
C GLN A 16 -94.49 46.38 1.70
N ARG A 17 -94.69 45.13 1.25
CA ARG A 17 -94.18 44.64 -0.04
C ARG A 17 -94.74 45.47 -1.18
N THR A 18 -93.87 46.18 -1.87
CA THR A 18 -94.17 47.06 -3.01
C THR A 18 -93.35 46.61 -4.21
N THR A 19 -94.00 46.42 -5.35
CA THR A 19 -93.34 46.07 -6.61
C THR A 19 -93.49 47.21 -7.60
N VAL A 20 -92.39 47.62 -8.22
CA VAL A 20 -92.34 48.58 -9.32
C VAL A 20 -91.90 47.83 -10.56
N ASP A 21 -92.74 47.83 -11.59
CA ASP A 21 -92.49 47.14 -12.86
C ASP A 21 -92.12 48.17 -13.94
N PHE A 22 -90.87 48.15 -14.39
CA PHE A 22 -90.31 49.07 -15.39
C PHE A 22 -90.38 48.52 -16.82
N VAL A 23 -90.95 47.33 -17.03
CA VAL A 23 -91.06 46.75 -18.38
C VAL A 23 -91.93 47.63 -19.28
N GLY A 24 -91.40 47.98 -20.45
CA GLY A 24 -92.06 48.89 -21.40
C GLY A 24 -92.05 50.37 -20.98
N ALA A 25 -91.39 50.74 -19.88
CA ALA A 25 -91.29 52.11 -19.41
C ALA A 25 -89.96 52.76 -19.87
N ASP A 26 -89.84 53.02 -21.17
CA ASP A 26 -88.63 53.65 -21.75
C ASP A 26 -88.50 55.13 -21.40
N PHE A 27 -89.62 55.84 -21.19
CA PHE A 27 -89.65 57.19 -20.65
C PHE A 27 -90.68 57.27 -19.52
N PHE A 28 -90.23 57.48 -18.29
CA PHE A 28 -91.14 57.47 -17.14
C PHE A 28 -90.87 58.56 -16.10
N ALA A 29 -91.92 58.91 -15.36
CA ALA A 29 -91.88 59.89 -14.27
C ALA A 29 -92.20 59.24 -12.93
N LEU A 30 -91.45 59.57 -11.87
CA LEU A 30 -91.84 59.30 -10.49
C LEU A 30 -92.46 60.58 -9.90
N VAL A 31 -93.76 60.55 -9.63
CA VAL A 31 -94.57 61.72 -9.24
C VAL A 31 -95.21 61.49 -7.88
N GLY A 32 -95.36 62.54 -7.08
CA GLY A 32 -95.99 62.46 -5.75
C GLY A 32 -95.54 63.59 -4.82
N PRO A 33 -96.23 63.83 -3.70
CA PRO A 33 -95.89 64.94 -2.80
C PRO A 33 -94.48 64.78 -2.20
N THR A 34 -93.91 65.88 -1.73
CA THR A 34 -92.60 65.87 -1.05
C THR A 34 -92.65 64.95 0.17
N GLY A 35 -91.68 64.04 0.29
CA GLY A 35 -91.63 63.05 1.37
C GLY A 35 -92.52 61.80 1.17
N ALA A 36 -93.14 61.64 0.00
CA ALA A 36 -93.92 60.44 -0.33
C ALA A 36 -93.07 59.17 -0.56
N GLY A 37 -91.76 59.30 -0.79
CA GLY A 37 -90.84 58.16 -1.00
C GLY A 37 -90.28 58.02 -2.42
N LYS A 38 -90.43 59.02 -3.30
CA LYS A 38 -89.93 58.98 -4.69
C LYS A 38 -88.45 58.61 -4.80
N SER A 39 -87.57 59.37 -4.15
CA SER A 39 -86.13 59.07 -4.14
C SER A 39 -85.79 57.79 -3.36
N THR A 40 -86.70 57.23 -2.55
CA THR A 40 -86.48 55.93 -1.90
C THR A 40 -86.54 54.77 -2.90
N VAL A 41 -87.31 54.91 -4.00
CA VAL A 41 -87.30 53.96 -5.13
C VAL A 41 -85.91 53.92 -5.76
N MET A 42 -85.33 55.10 -5.99
CA MET A 42 -84.00 55.29 -6.56
C MET A 42 -82.89 54.76 -5.64
N ASP A 43 -82.99 55.07 -4.34
CA ASP A 43 -82.10 54.52 -3.32
C ASP A 43 -82.14 52.99 -3.28
N ALA A 44 -83.31 52.37 -3.49
CA ALA A 44 -83.43 50.92 -3.50
C ALA A 44 -82.72 50.28 -4.71
N ILE A 45 -82.74 50.91 -5.89
CA ILE A 45 -81.96 50.46 -7.05
C ILE A 45 -80.46 50.48 -6.71
N CYS A 46 -79.95 51.60 -6.20
CA CYS A 46 -78.55 51.74 -5.78
C CYS A 46 -78.18 50.74 -4.68
N PHE A 47 -79.06 50.57 -3.69
CA PHE A 47 -78.85 49.64 -2.59
C PHE A 47 -78.81 48.20 -3.11
N GLY A 48 -79.74 47.79 -3.99
CA GLY A 48 -79.75 46.45 -4.58
C GLY A 48 -78.42 46.11 -5.26
N LEU A 49 -77.90 47.04 -6.07
CA LEU A 49 -76.65 46.89 -6.82
C LEU A 49 -75.41 46.94 -5.91
N TYR A 50 -75.20 48.05 -5.22
CA TYR A 50 -73.92 48.35 -4.55
C TYR A 50 -73.97 48.18 -3.03
N GLY A 51 -75.15 48.04 -2.42
CA GLY A 51 -75.34 47.99 -0.97
C GLY A 51 -75.14 49.34 -0.29
N ARG A 52 -75.08 50.42 -1.07
CA ARG A 52 -74.88 51.80 -0.63
C ARG A 52 -75.97 52.68 -1.23
N VAL A 53 -76.25 53.78 -0.54
CA VAL A 53 -77.25 54.77 -0.94
C VAL A 53 -76.59 56.14 -0.92
N PRO A 54 -76.74 56.97 -1.97
CA PRO A 54 -76.05 58.27 -2.05
C PRO A 54 -76.28 59.16 -0.83
N ARG A 55 -77.51 59.18 -0.32
CA ARG A 55 -77.95 60.07 0.77
C ARG A 55 -77.55 59.62 2.17
N TRP A 56 -77.11 58.38 2.35
CA TRP A 56 -76.80 57.78 3.66
C TRP A 56 -75.30 57.59 3.90
N GLY A 57 -74.45 58.04 2.98
CA GLY A 57 -72.99 57.87 3.07
C GLY A 57 -72.58 56.40 3.04
N THR A 58 -71.74 55.97 3.98
CA THR A 58 -71.28 54.57 4.10
C THR A 58 -72.18 53.71 5.00
N GLY A 59 -73.18 54.30 5.65
CA GLY A 59 -74.08 53.63 6.58
C GLY A 59 -75.32 53.04 5.90
N ILE A 60 -75.85 51.95 6.48
CA ILE A 60 -77.13 51.33 6.09
C ILE A 60 -78.20 51.47 7.18
N GLU A 61 -77.96 52.34 8.16
CA GLU A 61 -78.78 52.49 9.37
C GLU A 61 -80.22 52.93 9.06
N TYR A 62 -80.40 53.69 7.98
CA TYR A 62 -81.68 54.21 7.52
C TYR A 62 -82.39 53.30 6.50
N SER A 63 -81.81 52.13 6.18
CA SER A 63 -82.38 51.22 5.17
C SER A 63 -83.69 50.57 5.59
N LEU A 64 -83.95 50.42 6.88
CA LEU A 64 -85.20 49.83 7.40
C LEU A 64 -86.23 50.88 7.77
N ALA A 65 -87.49 50.63 7.44
CA ALA A 65 -88.60 51.38 8.02
C ALA A 65 -88.53 51.33 9.56
N PRO A 66 -88.88 52.39 10.30
CA PRO A 66 -88.79 52.42 11.76
C PRO A 66 -89.53 51.27 12.46
N SER A 67 -90.63 50.81 11.88
CA SER A 67 -91.47 49.70 12.36
C SER A 67 -91.03 48.31 11.87
N ALA A 68 -90.06 48.21 10.96
CA ALA A 68 -89.63 46.95 10.35
C ALA A 68 -88.44 46.33 11.08
N THR A 69 -88.52 45.01 11.32
CA THR A 69 -87.43 44.18 11.88
C THR A 69 -86.51 43.61 10.80
N SER A 70 -87.01 43.51 9.57
CA SER A 70 -86.27 43.07 8.39
C SER A 70 -86.77 43.80 7.16
N GLY A 71 -85.92 43.90 6.14
CA GLY A 71 -86.26 44.48 4.86
C GLY A 71 -85.54 43.75 3.74
N LYS A 72 -86.18 43.72 2.58
CA LYS A 72 -85.71 43.04 1.38
C LYS A 72 -85.79 44.02 0.21
N VAL A 73 -84.71 44.11 -0.54
CA VAL A 73 -84.67 44.79 -1.84
C VAL A 73 -84.21 43.78 -2.88
N GLN A 74 -85.02 43.58 -3.91
CA GLN A 74 -84.71 42.70 -5.02
C GLN A 74 -84.86 43.49 -6.31
N LEU A 75 -83.76 43.66 -7.03
CA LEU A 75 -83.71 44.34 -8.31
C LEU A 75 -83.44 43.33 -9.41
N VAL A 76 -84.30 43.33 -10.42
CA VAL A 76 -84.12 42.62 -11.67
C VAL A 76 -83.71 43.65 -12.70
N PHE A 77 -82.59 43.41 -13.38
CA PHE A 77 -82.03 44.36 -14.34
C PHE A 77 -81.38 43.63 -15.53
N SER A 78 -81.32 44.28 -16.69
CA SER A 78 -80.51 43.82 -17.82
C SER A 78 -79.20 44.58 -17.93
N ALA A 79 -78.14 43.91 -18.39
CA ALA A 79 -76.91 44.54 -18.80
C ALA A 79 -76.26 43.70 -19.91
N ALA A 80 -75.80 44.33 -20.99
CA ALA A 80 -75.19 43.67 -22.14
C ALA A 80 -76.08 42.54 -22.72
N GLY A 81 -77.40 42.77 -22.76
CA GLY A 81 -78.38 41.79 -23.25
C GLY A 81 -78.64 40.59 -22.34
N ARG A 82 -78.17 40.59 -21.09
CA ARG A 82 -78.40 39.50 -20.12
C ARG A 82 -79.20 40.00 -18.92
N VAL A 83 -80.05 39.16 -18.35
CA VAL A 83 -80.90 39.50 -17.18
C VAL A 83 -80.28 38.97 -15.88
N TYR A 84 -80.27 39.83 -14.86
CA TYR A 84 -79.69 39.57 -13.55
C TYR A 84 -80.69 39.89 -12.44
N VAL A 85 -80.58 39.16 -11.32
CA VAL A 85 -81.37 39.38 -10.10
C VAL A 85 -80.41 39.66 -8.94
N ALA A 86 -80.41 40.88 -8.44
CA ALA A 86 -79.67 41.29 -7.25
C ALA A 86 -80.62 41.38 -6.05
N THR A 87 -80.38 40.56 -5.03
CA THR A 87 -81.20 40.54 -3.81
C THR A 87 -80.36 40.90 -2.60
N ARG A 88 -80.81 41.86 -1.79
CA ARG A 88 -80.22 42.20 -0.49
C ARG A 88 -81.28 42.19 0.59
N VAL A 89 -80.96 41.54 1.70
CA VAL A 89 -81.81 41.48 2.90
C VAL A 89 -81.06 42.13 4.05
N VAL A 90 -81.72 43.06 4.72
CA VAL A 90 -81.23 43.72 5.94
C VAL A 90 -82.09 43.33 7.13
N LYS A 91 -81.48 43.24 8.31
CA LYS A 91 -82.17 42.93 9.57
C LYS A 91 -81.73 43.88 10.68
N ARG A 92 -82.66 44.19 11.58
CA ARG A 92 -82.41 44.94 12.81
C ARG A 92 -82.01 43.97 13.91
N GLY A 93 -80.78 44.07 14.40
CA GLY A 93 -80.29 43.24 15.51
C GLY A 93 -80.80 43.73 16.87
N GLY A 94 -80.53 42.95 17.94
CA GLY A 94 -81.02 43.21 19.30
C GLY A 94 -80.56 44.51 19.97
N LYS A 95 -79.60 45.24 19.38
CA LYS A 95 -79.17 46.60 19.81
C LYS A 95 -79.67 47.73 18.90
N GLY A 96 -80.63 47.45 18.02
CA GLY A 96 -81.17 48.41 17.06
C GLY A 96 -80.29 48.65 15.82
N ARG A 97 -79.06 48.11 15.77
CA ARG A 97 -78.15 48.21 14.60
C ARG A 97 -78.68 47.39 13.42
N VAL A 98 -78.67 48.01 12.24
CA VAL A 98 -79.04 47.36 10.98
C VAL A 98 -77.79 46.73 10.34
N SER A 99 -77.90 45.47 9.91
CA SER A 99 -76.85 44.76 9.18
C SER A 99 -77.41 44.03 7.96
N THR A 100 -76.56 43.76 6.97
CA THR A 100 -76.93 42.91 5.83
C THR A 100 -76.98 41.45 6.31
N ALA A 101 -78.16 40.83 6.22
CA ALA A 101 -78.40 39.45 6.60
C ALA A 101 -78.06 38.47 5.46
N SER A 102 -78.36 38.83 4.22
CA SER A 102 -77.97 38.07 3.02
C SER A 102 -77.85 38.98 1.81
N ALA A 103 -77.02 38.58 0.85
CA ALA A 103 -76.88 39.23 -0.45
C ALA A 103 -76.56 38.17 -1.51
N ALA A 104 -77.30 38.18 -2.62
CA ALA A 104 -77.14 37.22 -3.70
C ALA A 104 -77.29 37.89 -5.07
N LEU A 105 -76.45 37.48 -6.02
CA LEU A 105 -76.56 37.85 -7.43
C LEU A 105 -76.73 36.59 -8.26
N GLU A 106 -77.76 36.57 -9.07
CA GLU A 106 -78.07 35.47 -9.98
C GLU A 106 -78.16 35.99 -11.41
N ARG A 107 -77.66 35.20 -12.36
CA ARG A 107 -77.87 35.43 -13.80
C ARG A 107 -78.96 34.49 -14.29
N LEU A 108 -80.01 35.05 -14.89
CA LEU A 108 -81.09 34.26 -15.46
C LEU A 108 -80.64 33.57 -16.77
N PRO A 109 -81.31 32.47 -17.16
CA PRO A 109 -81.11 31.81 -18.45
C PRO A 109 -81.23 32.77 -19.66
N ALA A 110 -80.53 32.45 -20.76
CA ALA A 110 -80.40 33.33 -21.92
C ALA A 110 -81.68 33.46 -22.77
N ASP A 111 -82.66 32.60 -22.54
CA ASP A 111 -84.00 32.61 -23.13
C ASP A 111 -84.98 33.57 -22.44
N VAL A 112 -84.58 34.16 -21.30
CA VAL A 112 -85.36 35.24 -20.68
C VAL A 112 -85.13 36.54 -21.46
N ASP A 113 -86.14 36.96 -22.21
CA ASP A 113 -86.11 38.22 -22.97
C ASP A 113 -86.15 39.43 -22.01
N PRO A 114 -85.13 40.32 -22.04
CA PRO A 114 -85.14 41.55 -21.26
C PRO A 114 -86.33 42.48 -21.57
N ALA A 115 -86.88 42.45 -22.79
CA ALA A 115 -87.99 43.30 -23.20
C ALA A 115 -89.36 42.78 -22.71
N SER A 116 -89.46 41.48 -22.44
CA SER A 116 -90.69 40.86 -21.91
C SER A 116 -90.32 39.67 -21.00
N PRO A 117 -89.80 39.92 -19.80
CA PRO A 117 -89.24 38.87 -18.94
C PRO A 117 -90.30 37.89 -18.38
N GLY A 118 -91.60 38.14 -18.58
CA GLY A 118 -92.69 37.30 -18.09
C GLY A 118 -92.75 37.20 -16.56
N ASP A 119 -93.44 36.17 -16.04
CA ASP A 119 -93.35 35.85 -14.61
C ASP A 119 -92.06 35.07 -14.32
N ILE A 120 -91.06 35.79 -13.83
CA ILE A 120 -89.77 35.26 -13.39
C ILE A 120 -89.87 34.52 -12.03
N SER A 121 -91.06 34.42 -11.42
CA SER A 121 -91.25 33.72 -10.16
C SER A 121 -91.02 32.21 -10.33
N GLY A 122 -89.88 31.72 -9.82
CA GLY A 122 -89.49 30.30 -9.90
C GLY A 122 -88.44 29.96 -10.96
N VAL A 123 -87.97 30.92 -11.76
CA VAL A 123 -86.83 30.72 -12.68
C VAL A 123 -85.53 30.57 -11.86
N ILE A 124 -84.81 29.47 -12.05
CA ILE A 124 -83.54 29.21 -11.34
C ILE A 124 -82.40 29.86 -12.11
N GLY A 125 -81.79 30.91 -11.54
CA GLY A 125 -80.60 31.55 -12.08
C GLY A 125 -79.30 30.84 -11.70
N THR A 126 -78.22 31.13 -12.43
CA THR A 126 -76.86 30.76 -12.03
C THR A 126 -76.35 31.75 -10.98
N SER A 127 -75.99 31.27 -9.78
CA SER A 127 -75.42 32.12 -8.73
C SER A 127 -74.04 32.65 -9.13
N LEU A 128 -73.88 33.97 -9.13
CA LEU A 128 -72.61 34.67 -9.42
C LEU A 128 -71.94 35.23 -8.17
N ALA A 129 -72.71 35.47 -7.10
CA ALA A 129 -72.21 35.92 -5.82
C ALA A 129 -73.17 35.53 -4.68
N GLY A 130 -72.62 35.15 -3.52
CA GLY A 130 -73.37 34.78 -2.30
C GLY A 130 -73.03 35.61 -1.06
N SER A 131 -72.26 36.69 -1.20
CA SER A 131 -71.91 37.60 -0.10
C SER A 131 -72.03 39.05 -0.55
N ALA A 132 -72.19 39.98 0.41
CA ALA A 132 -72.37 41.39 0.11
C ALA A 132 -71.20 42.00 -0.67
N LYS A 133 -69.95 41.59 -0.36
CA LYS A 133 -68.75 42.06 -1.06
C LYS A 133 -68.64 41.44 -2.46
N SER A 134 -68.79 40.13 -2.57
CA SER A 134 -68.74 39.44 -3.88
C SER A 134 -69.84 39.92 -4.82
N LEU A 135 -71.01 40.31 -4.29
CA LEU A 135 -72.09 40.90 -5.07
C LEU A 135 -71.63 42.23 -5.67
N THR A 136 -71.13 43.12 -4.83
CA THR A 136 -70.64 44.44 -5.28
C THR A 136 -69.52 44.29 -6.31
N ASP A 137 -68.51 43.45 -6.06
CA ASP A 137 -67.40 43.23 -7.00
C ASP A 137 -67.88 42.70 -8.37
N GLN A 138 -68.88 41.80 -8.38
CA GLN A 138 -69.44 41.26 -9.62
C GLN A 138 -70.34 42.28 -10.34
N VAL A 139 -71.12 43.07 -9.59
CA VAL A 139 -71.92 44.16 -10.14
C VAL A 139 -71.02 45.21 -10.80
N GLU A 140 -69.90 45.59 -10.17
CA GLU A 140 -68.92 46.51 -10.74
C GLU A 140 -68.34 45.98 -12.06
N ARG A 141 -68.07 44.68 -12.16
CA ARG A 141 -67.61 44.04 -13.41
C ARG A 141 -68.69 43.96 -14.48
N ILE A 142 -69.93 43.66 -14.11
CA ILE A 142 -71.06 43.49 -15.06
C ILE A 142 -71.53 44.84 -15.61
N ILE A 143 -71.64 45.85 -14.74
CA ILE A 143 -72.06 47.20 -15.12
C ILE A 143 -70.88 47.98 -15.72
N GLY A 144 -69.65 47.67 -15.30
CA GLY A 144 -68.43 48.37 -15.71
C GLY A 144 -68.18 49.67 -14.93
N LEU A 145 -68.94 49.92 -13.86
CA LEU A 145 -68.83 51.14 -13.05
C LEU A 145 -68.82 50.87 -11.55
N PRO A 146 -67.88 51.48 -10.81
CA PRO A 146 -67.95 51.55 -9.35
C PRO A 146 -69.11 52.45 -8.90
N PHE A 147 -69.47 52.33 -7.62
CA PHE A 147 -70.60 53.06 -7.01
C PHE A 147 -70.51 54.58 -7.25
N GLU A 148 -69.35 55.18 -7.00
CA GLU A 148 -69.16 56.63 -7.10
C GLU A 148 -69.38 57.14 -8.54
N GLN A 149 -68.96 56.37 -9.55
CA GLN A 149 -69.19 56.70 -10.96
C GLN A 149 -70.63 56.40 -11.36
N PHE A 150 -71.23 55.31 -10.88
CA PHE A 150 -72.64 54.99 -11.13
C PHE A 150 -73.57 56.14 -10.67
N THR A 151 -73.28 56.76 -9.52
CA THR A 151 -74.02 57.91 -8.99
C THR A 151 -73.73 59.24 -9.69
N LYS A 152 -72.76 59.26 -10.62
CA LYS A 152 -72.41 60.44 -11.44
C LYS A 152 -72.81 60.28 -12.91
N CYS A 153 -73.12 59.07 -13.36
CA CYS A 153 -73.35 58.76 -14.77
C CYS A 153 -74.72 58.12 -15.06
N VAL A 154 -75.32 57.41 -14.09
CA VAL A 154 -76.54 56.61 -14.30
C VAL A 154 -77.67 57.08 -13.39
N LEU A 155 -77.39 57.15 -12.09
CA LEU A 155 -78.32 57.65 -11.09
C LEU A 155 -77.82 59.02 -10.65
N LEU A 156 -78.46 60.11 -11.09
CA LEU A 156 -78.08 61.46 -10.70
C LEU A 156 -78.96 61.92 -9.51
N PRO A 157 -78.46 61.89 -8.27
CA PRO A 157 -79.21 62.36 -7.11
C PRO A 157 -79.31 63.88 -7.10
N GLN A 158 -80.31 64.40 -6.37
CA GLN A 158 -80.57 65.83 -6.23
C GLN A 158 -79.29 66.60 -5.84
N GLY A 159 -78.94 67.62 -6.65
CA GLY A 159 -77.81 68.52 -6.39
C GLY A 159 -76.42 68.03 -6.84
N ALA A 160 -76.28 66.77 -7.31
CA ALA A 160 -75.00 66.20 -7.76
C ALA A 160 -74.73 66.36 -9.27
N PHE A 161 -75.65 67.03 -9.99
CA PHE A 161 -75.58 67.21 -11.44
C PHE A 161 -74.28 67.91 -11.91
N ALA A 162 -73.79 68.89 -11.13
CA ALA A 162 -72.64 69.71 -11.49
C ALA A 162 -71.28 69.07 -11.10
N ASP A 163 -71.27 67.94 -10.39
CA ASP A 163 -70.06 67.37 -9.79
C ASP A 163 -69.04 66.94 -10.85
N PHE A 164 -69.48 66.47 -12.02
CA PHE A 164 -68.56 66.12 -13.11
C PHE A 164 -67.90 67.37 -13.72
N LEU A 165 -68.67 68.43 -13.99
CA LEU A 165 -68.16 69.72 -14.50
C LEU A 165 -67.17 70.38 -13.54
N HIS A 166 -67.35 70.21 -12.23
CA HIS A 166 -66.53 70.84 -11.21
C HIS A 166 -65.42 69.94 -10.63
N SER A 167 -65.36 68.67 -11.04
CA SER A 167 -64.34 67.74 -10.54
C SER A 167 -62.92 68.09 -11.05
N SER A 168 -61.90 67.70 -10.29
CA SER A 168 -60.50 67.96 -10.68
C SER A 168 -60.10 67.21 -11.96
N ALA A 169 -59.12 67.71 -12.70
CA ALA A 169 -58.62 67.05 -13.92
C ALA A 169 -58.15 65.60 -13.67
N THR A 170 -57.64 65.29 -12.47
CA THR A 170 -57.25 63.92 -12.09
C THR A 170 -58.47 63.02 -11.84
N GLU A 171 -59.50 63.56 -11.17
CA GLU A 171 -60.73 62.82 -10.91
C GLU A 171 -61.52 62.56 -12.21
N ARG A 172 -61.63 63.55 -13.10
CA ARG A 172 -62.23 63.42 -14.43
C ARG A 172 -61.54 62.35 -15.27
N ARG A 173 -60.21 62.38 -15.32
CA ARG A 173 -59.42 61.35 -16.02
C ARG A 173 -59.69 59.96 -15.47
N LYS A 174 -59.78 59.79 -14.14
CA LYS A 174 -60.09 58.49 -13.53
C LYS A 174 -61.51 58.01 -13.86
N ILE A 175 -62.47 58.93 -13.95
CA ILE A 175 -63.85 58.63 -14.36
C ILE A 175 -63.86 58.16 -15.81
N LEU A 176 -63.23 58.90 -16.73
CA LEU A 176 -63.14 58.55 -18.15
C LEU A 176 -62.34 57.28 -18.41
N GLU A 177 -61.22 57.08 -17.73
CA GLU A 177 -60.41 55.85 -17.84
C GLU A 177 -61.22 54.60 -17.46
N SER A 178 -62.06 54.71 -16.43
CA SER A 178 -62.96 53.63 -16.00
C SER A 178 -64.10 53.43 -16.99
N LEU A 179 -64.71 54.51 -17.49
CA LEU A 179 -65.85 54.46 -18.40
C LEU A 179 -65.47 53.89 -19.78
N LEU A 180 -64.32 54.32 -20.31
CA LEU A 180 -63.81 53.92 -21.62
C LEU A 180 -63.03 52.59 -21.59
N GLY A 181 -62.84 51.99 -20.41
CA GLY A 181 -62.15 50.70 -20.27
C GLY A 181 -60.63 50.76 -20.49
N TYR A 182 -60.01 51.94 -20.35
CA TYR A 182 -58.57 52.12 -20.58
C TYR A 182 -57.68 51.62 -19.44
N SER A 183 -58.27 51.04 -18.37
CA SER A 183 -57.55 50.40 -17.28
C SER A 183 -56.64 49.25 -17.74
N VAL A 184 -56.97 48.58 -18.86
CA VAL A 184 -56.16 47.50 -19.44
C VAL A 184 -54.74 47.94 -19.80
N TYR A 185 -54.55 49.18 -20.25
CA TYR A 185 -53.22 49.68 -20.61
C TYR A 185 -52.31 49.82 -19.39
N ARG A 186 -52.88 50.11 -18.21
CA ARG A 186 -52.14 50.12 -16.94
C ARG A 186 -51.72 48.73 -16.50
N GLU A 187 -52.55 47.73 -16.75
CA GLU A 187 -52.21 46.32 -16.47
C GLU A 187 -51.06 45.86 -17.37
N ILE A 188 -51.13 46.15 -18.68
CA ILE A 188 -50.05 45.86 -19.63
C ILE A 188 -48.77 46.62 -19.24
N GLN A 189 -48.86 47.90 -18.87
CA GLN A 189 -47.71 48.68 -18.41
C GLN A 189 -47.02 48.03 -17.19
N THR A 190 -47.81 47.50 -16.25
CA THR A 190 -47.31 46.85 -15.04
C THR A 190 -46.62 45.53 -15.40
N ALA A 191 -47.24 44.72 -16.27
CA ALA A 191 -46.65 43.48 -16.76
C ALA A 191 -45.32 43.72 -17.51
N ALA A 192 -45.29 44.73 -18.39
CA ALA A 192 -44.08 45.13 -19.11
C ALA A 192 -42.95 45.58 -18.18
N GLY A 193 -43.27 46.27 -17.08
CA GLY A 193 -42.28 46.67 -16.08
C GLY A 193 -41.72 45.50 -15.26
N GLU A 194 -42.54 44.46 -15.02
CA GLU A 194 -42.06 43.22 -14.43
C GLU A 194 -41.13 42.47 -15.39
N GLU A 195 -41.55 42.33 -16.65
CA GLU A 195 -40.77 41.67 -17.69
C GLU A 195 -39.43 42.37 -17.95
N GLN A 196 -39.41 43.71 -17.96
CA GLN A 196 -38.18 44.50 -18.04
C GLN A 196 -37.20 44.13 -16.92
N ARG A 197 -37.66 44.14 -15.66
CA ARG A 197 -36.80 43.83 -14.50
C ARG A 197 -36.25 42.41 -14.56
N GLN A 198 -37.07 41.46 -15.00
CA GLN A 198 -36.64 40.06 -15.15
C GLN A 198 -35.58 39.93 -16.25
N ALA A 199 -35.81 40.52 -17.42
CA ALA A 199 -34.86 40.50 -18.53
C ALA A 199 -33.53 41.19 -18.16
N GLU A 200 -33.57 42.34 -17.46
CA GLU A 200 -32.37 43.03 -16.95
C GLU A 200 -31.59 42.18 -15.93
N ALA A 201 -32.27 41.46 -15.04
CA ALA A 201 -31.62 40.56 -14.09
C ALA A 201 -30.92 39.38 -14.78
N VAL A 202 -31.57 38.78 -15.77
CA VAL A 202 -30.99 37.71 -16.60
C VAL A 202 -29.78 38.22 -17.37
N LEU A 203 -29.89 39.41 -17.99
CA LEU A 203 -28.76 40.06 -18.67
C LEU A 203 -27.58 40.28 -17.72
N GLY A 204 -27.80 40.78 -16.51
CA GLY A 204 -26.73 40.96 -15.53
C GLY A 204 -26.03 39.65 -15.16
N HIS A 205 -26.78 38.53 -15.10
CA HIS A 205 -26.21 37.21 -14.89
C HIS A 205 -25.36 36.75 -16.09
N ILE A 206 -25.88 36.90 -17.32
CA ILE A 206 -25.16 36.53 -18.55
C ILE A 206 -23.90 37.39 -18.71
N ASP A 207 -23.97 38.70 -18.45
CA ASP A 207 -22.82 39.61 -18.49
C ASP A 207 -21.73 39.20 -17.50
N SER A 208 -22.13 38.77 -16.29
CA SER A 208 -21.19 38.25 -15.29
C SER A 208 -20.51 36.95 -15.75
N GLN A 209 -21.27 36.05 -16.40
CA GLN A 209 -20.71 34.82 -16.95
C GLN A 209 -19.78 35.07 -18.14
N LEU A 210 -20.13 36.02 -19.03
CA LEU A 210 -19.28 36.45 -20.13
C LEU A 210 -17.97 37.07 -19.63
N ALA A 211 -18.02 37.91 -18.59
CA ALA A 211 -16.82 38.51 -18.00
C ALA A 211 -15.86 37.47 -17.38
N GLN A 212 -16.37 36.32 -16.93
CA GLN A 212 -15.58 35.21 -16.39
C GLN A 212 -15.12 34.22 -17.48
N SER A 213 -15.72 34.26 -18.66
CA SER A 213 -15.38 33.36 -19.76
C SER A 213 -14.23 33.94 -20.57
N PRO A 214 -13.07 33.26 -20.66
CA PRO A 214 -11.97 33.75 -21.49
C PRO A 214 -12.40 33.79 -22.96
N GLN A 215 -12.08 34.91 -23.62
CA GLN A 215 -12.36 35.08 -25.04
C GLN A 215 -11.27 34.38 -25.84
N VAL A 216 -11.58 33.17 -26.32
CA VAL A 216 -10.65 32.37 -27.12
C VAL A 216 -10.69 32.82 -28.57
N THR A 217 -9.53 33.19 -29.12
CA THR A 217 -9.38 33.66 -30.50
C THR A 217 -9.11 32.51 -31.47
N ASP A 218 -9.32 32.74 -32.77
CA ASP A 218 -8.90 31.78 -33.81
C ASP A 218 -7.39 31.53 -33.79
N THR A 219 -6.61 32.56 -33.43
CA THR A 219 -5.17 32.47 -33.21
C THR A 219 -4.82 31.47 -32.11
N ASP A 220 -5.51 31.49 -30.95
CA ASP A 220 -5.24 30.55 -29.85
C ASP A 220 -5.50 29.10 -30.24
N LEU A 221 -6.61 28.84 -30.95
CA LEU A 221 -6.95 27.51 -31.44
C LEU A 221 -5.97 27.03 -32.51
N SER A 222 -5.54 27.91 -33.42
CA SER A 222 -4.55 27.58 -34.44
C SER A 222 -3.19 27.26 -33.83
N ALA A 223 -2.77 28.00 -32.80
CA ALA A 223 -1.54 27.74 -32.06
C ALA A 223 -1.60 26.40 -31.32
N ALA A 224 -2.73 26.08 -30.67
CA ALA A 224 -2.94 24.79 -30.01
C ALA A 224 -2.94 23.60 -30.99
N LYS A 225 -3.55 23.76 -32.18
CA LYS A 225 -3.50 22.73 -33.24
C LYS A 225 -2.08 22.53 -33.76
N ARG A 226 -1.37 23.61 -34.07
CA ARG A 226 0.03 23.55 -34.51
C ARG A 226 0.93 22.88 -33.48
N ARG A 227 0.68 23.13 -32.19
CA ARG A 227 1.39 22.46 -31.08
C ARG A 227 1.18 20.94 -31.11
N ILE A 228 -0.04 20.48 -31.33
CA ILE A 228 -0.34 19.04 -31.44
C ILE A 228 0.36 18.44 -32.65
N GLU A 229 0.36 19.12 -33.80
CA GLU A 229 1.07 18.68 -35.01
C GLU A 229 2.58 18.53 -34.77
N GLN A 230 3.23 19.54 -34.16
CA GLN A 230 4.65 19.47 -33.79
C GLN A 230 4.95 18.29 -32.86
N LEU A 231 4.08 18.05 -31.86
CA LEU A 231 4.26 16.93 -30.94
C LEU A 231 3.98 15.57 -31.60
N HIS A 232 3.11 15.50 -32.61
CA HIS A 232 2.90 14.30 -33.43
C HIS A 232 4.13 13.96 -34.26
N GLU A 233 4.77 14.96 -34.89
CA GLU A 233 6.02 14.78 -35.61
C GLU A 233 7.12 14.27 -34.68
N LEU A 234 7.27 14.88 -33.50
CA LEU A 234 8.23 14.45 -32.48
C LEU A 234 7.97 13.01 -32.00
N ASP A 235 6.72 12.63 -31.75
CA ASP A 235 6.37 11.24 -31.40
C ASP A 235 6.78 10.25 -32.49
N GLY A 236 6.63 10.62 -33.76
CA GLY A 236 7.14 9.82 -34.88
C GLY A 236 8.64 9.57 -34.77
N VAL A 237 9.43 10.61 -34.50
CA VAL A 237 10.88 10.49 -34.32
C VAL A 237 11.25 9.65 -33.10
N VAL A 238 10.57 9.86 -31.97
CA VAL A 238 10.79 9.09 -30.74
C VAL A 238 10.50 7.60 -30.96
N ARG A 239 9.37 7.26 -31.61
CA ARG A 239 9.00 5.87 -31.93
C ARG A 239 10.02 5.16 -32.81
N GLU A 240 10.69 5.89 -33.71
CA GLU A 240 11.74 5.31 -34.54
C GLU A 240 13.08 5.18 -33.79
N THR A 241 13.37 6.12 -32.90
CA THR A 241 14.70 6.29 -32.29
C THR A 241 14.86 5.49 -30.99
N VAL A 242 13.83 5.41 -30.16
CA VAL A 242 13.86 4.66 -28.88
C VAL A 242 14.18 3.17 -29.08
N PRO A 243 13.61 2.44 -30.07
CA PRO A 243 14.00 1.06 -30.35
C PRO A 243 15.48 0.91 -30.72
N LYS A 244 16.07 1.89 -31.41
CA LYS A 244 17.50 1.89 -31.76
C LYS A 244 18.36 2.01 -30.49
N LEU A 245 17.98 2.87 -29.54
CA LEU A 245 18.63 2.99 -28.24
C LEU A 245 18.54 1.68 -27.42
N ALA A 246 17.37 1.03 -27.43
CA ALA A 246 17.17 -0.24 -26.75
C ALA A 246 18.06 -1.36 -27.34
N GLU A 247 18.19 -1.41 -28.67
CA GLU A 247 19.08 -2.36 -29.33
C GLU A 247 20.56 -2.09 -29.04
N LEU A 248 21.00 -0.83 -29.01
CA LEU A 248 22.36 -0.47 -28.61
C LEU A 248 22.65 -0.87 -27.16
N ALA A 249 21.71 -0.64 -26.25
CA ALA A 249 21.85 -1.06 -24.86
C ALA A 249 21.96 -2.59 -24.72
N ARG A 250 21.17 -3.35 -25.48
CA ARG A 250 21.27 -4.82 -25.53
C ARG A 250 22.63 -5.28 -26.02
N ARG A 251 23.13 -4.71 -27.11
CA ARG A 251 24.46 -5.02 -27.66
C ARG A 251 25.59 -4.64 -26.70
N ALA A 252 25.44 -3.55 -25.95
CA ALA A 252 26.41 -3.14 -24.94
C ALA A 252 26.46 -4.16 -23.79
N ALA A 253 25.29 -4.60 -23.30
CA ALA A 253 25.19 -5.64 -22.27
C ALA A 253 25.79 -6.98 -22.73
N ASP A 254 25.56 -7.37 -23.99
CA ASP A 254 26.17 -8.57 -24.57
C ASP A 254 27.71 -8.44 -24.62
N SER A 255 28.23 -7.27 -24.98
CA SER A 255 29.67 -7.00 -25.00
C SER A 255 30.29 -7.01 -23.60
N ASP A 256 29.60 -6.46 -22.60
CA ASP A 256 30.03 -6.49 -21.19
C ASP A 256 30.06 -7.92 -20.63
N ALA A 257 29.07 -8.75 -20.99
CA ALA A 257 29.04 -10.16 -20.62
C ALA A 257 30.23 -10.93 -21.22
N GLU A 258 30.55 -10.71 -22.50
CA GLU A 258 31.74 -11.29 -23.15
C GLU A 258 33.04 -10.78 -22.52
N LEU A 259 33.15 -9.49 -22.19
CA LEU A 259 34.33 -8.95 -21.49
C LEU A 259 34.58 -9.66 -20.17
N LYS A 260 33.52 -9.90 -19.38
CA LYS A 260 33.63 -10.62 -18.11
C LYS A 260 34.16 -12.03 -18.30
N ILE A 261 33.64 -12.77 -19.29
CA ILE A 261 34.11 -14.12 -19.62
C ILE A 261 35.59 -14.09 -19.99
N VAL A 262 35.99 -13.17 -20.88
CA VAL A 262 37.38 -13.06 -21.35
C VAL A 262 38.32 -12.65 -20.22
N ASP A 263 37.89 -11.78 -19.30
CA ASP A 263 38.68 -11.36 -18.12
C ASP A 263 38.92 -12.50 -17.13
N GLU A 264 37.90 -13.33 -16.90
CA GLU A 264 38.02 -14.53 -16.06
C GLU A 264 39.00 -15.54 -16.69
N GLU A 265 38.90 -15.81 -17.99
CA GLU A 265 39.81 -16.70 -18.72
C GLU A 265 41.25 -16.17 -18.73
N HIS A 266 41.44 -14.87 -19.01
CA HIS A 266 42.75 -14.22 -18.99
C HIS A 266 43.41 -14.34 -17.61
N SER A 267 42.62 -14.16 -16.54
CA SER A 267 43.09 -14.31 -15.17
C SER A 267 43.56 -15.75 -14.89
N LEU A 268 42.77 -16.76 -15.28
CA LEU A 268 43.13 -18.18 -15.07
C LEU A 268 44.45 -18.55 -15.76
N LEU A 269 44.64 -18.11 -17.00
CA LEU A 269 45.83 -18.43 -17.78
C LEU A 269 47.10 -17.72 -17.27
N THR A 270 46.97 -16.54 -16.65
CA THR A 270 48.10 -15.75 -16.14
C THR A 270 48.90 -16.49 -15.05
N TYR A 271 48.23 -17.38 -14.30
CA TYR A 271 48.84 -18.14 -13.19
C TYR A 271 49.51 -19.45 -13.60
N ILE A 272 49.48 -19.84 -14.89
CA ILE A 272 50.16 -21.03 -15.37
C ILE A 272 51.61 -20.68 -15.69
N ARG A 273 52.54 -21.13 -14.83
CA ARG A 273 53.99 -21.03 -15.05
C ARG A 273 54.68 -22.27 -14.52
N GLN A 274 55.66 -22.78 -15.25
CA GLN A 274 56.52 -23.87 -14.81
C GLN A 274 57.25 -23.49 -13.50
N PRO A 275 57.15 -24.31 -12.44
CA PRO A 275 57.97 -24.15 -11.24
C PRO A 275 59.44 -24.43 -11.52
N ASN A 276 60.35 -23.63 -10.94
CA ASN A 276 61.80 -23.77 -11.16
C ASN A 276 62.37 -25.10 -10.64
N ASP A 277 61.73 -25.72 -9.65
CA ASP A 277 62.23 -26.92 -8.97
C ASP A 277 62.02 -28.22 -9.78
N VAL A 278 61.23 -28.17 -10.86
CA VAL A 278 60.94 -29.34 -11.71
C VAL A 278 62.19 -29.81 -12.47
N ASP A 279 63.11 -28.90 -12.78
CA ASP A 279 64.33 -29.20 -13.56
C ASP A 279 65.32 -30.10 -12.80
N SER A 280 65.34 -30.07 -11.46
CA SER A 280 66.30 -30.84 -10.66
C SER A 280 65.83 -32.26 -10.30
N ILE A 281 64.50 -32.48 -10.24
CA ILE A 281 63.91 -33.72 -9.73
C ILE A 281 64.26 -34.94 -10.58
N ALA A 282 64.29 -34.81 -11.92
CA ALA A 282 64.61 -35.92 -12.81
C ALA A 282 66.08 -36.39 -12.70
N GLY A 283 67.01 -35.44 -12.52
CA GLY A 283 68.42 -35.73 -12.26
C GLY A 283 68.62 -36.40 -10.91
N GLU A 284 68.02 -35.85 -9.85
CA GLU A 284 68.06 -36.42 -8.49
C GLU A 284 67.48 -37.84 -8.43
N LEU A 285 66.41 -38.15 -9.19
CA LEU A 285 65.80 -39.48 -9.19
C LEU A 285 66.74 -40.53 -9.82
N THR A 286 67.42 -40.17 -10.90
CA THR A 286 68.36 -41.05 -11.60
C THR A 286 69.59 -41.31 -10.73
N GLU A 287 70.17 -40.26 -10.13
CA GLU A 287 71.32 -40.35 -9.24
C GLU A 287 71.02 -41.21 -8.00
N THR A 288 69.87 -40.99 -7.36
CA THR A 288 69.49 -41.77 -6.16
C THR A 288 69.19 -43.23 -6.48
N ALA A 289 68.64 -43.55 -7.65
CA ALA A 289 68.42 -44.93 -8.09
C ALA A 289 69.74 -45.68 -8.28
N GLU A 290 70.74 -45.05 -8.91
CA GLU A 290 72.07 -45.64 -9.07
C GLU A 290 72.76 -45.93 -7.73
N VAL A 291 72.60 -45.03 -6.75
CA VAL A 291 73.17 -45.21 -5.40
C VAL A 291 72.50 -46.39 -4.70
N VAL A 292 71.19 -46.56 -4.82
CA VAL A 292 70.47 -47.73 -4.26
C VAL A 292 70.99 -49.04 -4.86
N GLU A 293 71.13 -49.14 -6.19
CA GLU A 293 71.63 -50.36 -6.82
C GLU A 293 73.08 -50.67 -6.43
N LYS A 294 73.96 -49.66 -6.38
CA LYS A 294 75.34 -49.83 -5.89
C LYS A 294 75.38 -50.33 -4.44
N SER A 295 74.58 -49.74 -3.56
CA SER A 295 74.48 -50.17 -2.16
C SER A 295 73.88 -51.57 -2.01
N ARG A 296 72.95 -51.98 -2.88
CA ARG A 296 72.38 -53.32 -2.87
C ARG A 296 73.40 -54.38 -3.27
N GLN A 297 74.15 -54.14 -4.34
CA GLN A 297 75.24 -55.03 -4.76
C GLN A 297 76.30 -55.17 -3.66
N SER A 298 76.67 -54.06 -3.02
CA SER A 298 77.60 -53.99 -1.89
C SER A 298 77.20 -54.87 -0.69
N VAL A 299 75.89 -55.05 -0.44
CA VAL A 299 75.37 -55.97 0.59
C VAL A 299 75.55 -57.42 0.16
N LEU A 300 75.13 -57.77 -1.07
CA LEU A 300 75.22 -59.13 -1.60
C LEU A 300 76.67 -59.65 -1.58
N ASP A 301 77.62 -58.84 -2.04
CA ASP A 301 79.04 -59.22 -2.08
C ASP A 301 79.61 -59.53 -0.69
N ARG A 302 79.16 -58.80 0.35
CA ARG A 302 79.63 -59.00 1.74
C ARG A 302 78.95 -60.19 2.42
N GLU A 303 77.69 -60.44 2.11
CA GLU A 303 76.95 -61.61 2.63
C GLU A 303 77.58 -62.92 2.12
N GLU A 304 77.99 -62.97 0.86
CA GLU A 304 78.70 -64.11 0.28
C GLU A 304 80.04 -64.39 1.00
N VAL A 305 80.79 -63.33 1.34
CA VAL A 305 82.04 -63.44 2.10
C VAL A 305 81.79 -63.96 3.52
N GLU A 306 80.76 -63.46 4.21
CA GLU A 306 80.40 -63.90 5.55
C GLU A 306 79.98 -65.38 5.57
N GLU A 307 79.15 -65.81 4.62
CA GLU A 307 78.67 -67.19 4.53
C GLU A 307 79.82 -68.18 4.29
N ARG A 308 80.74 -67.85 3.38
CA ARG A 308 81.95 -68.65 3.13
C ARG A 308 82.82 -68.81 4.38
N LEU A 309 83.04 -67.73 5.15
CA LEU A 309 83.82 -67.78 6.38
C LEU A 309 83.10 -68.54 7.50
N ARG A 310 81.77 -68.47 7.54
CA ARG A 310 80.96 -69.20 8.53
C ARG A 310 81.08 -70.72 8.35
N ASN A 311 81.07 -71.18 7.10
CA ASN A 311 81.25 -72.59 6.77
C ASN A 311 82.65 -73.10 7.15
N ALA A 312 83.68 -72.27 7.00
CA ALA A 312 85.05 -72.63 7.38
C ALA A 312 85.25 -72.77 8.91
N ALA A 313 84.53 -72.00 9.72
CA ALA A 313 84.70 -71.97 11.18
C ALA A 313 83.92 -73.06 11.95
N GLY A 314 82.99 -73.78 11.31
CA GLY A 314 82.04 -74.69 11.98
C GLY A 314 82.56 -76.07 12.40
N GLY A 315 83.82 -76.42 12.10
CA GLY A 315 84.35 -77.78 12.25
C GLY A 315 85.20 -78.08 13.50
N VAL A 316 85.55 -77.09 14.34
CA VAL A 316 86.56 -77.26 15.40
C VAL A 316 85.99 -77.06 16.81
N ASP A 317 86.08 -78.11 17.64
CA ASP A 317 85.68 -78.11 19.06
C ASP A 317 86.88 -77.75 19.95
N ILE A 318 87.08 -76.44 20.15
CA ILE A 318 88.18 -75.87 20.94
C ILE A 318 88.20 -76.40 22.38
N ALA A 319 87.03 -76.68 22.98
CA ALA A 319 86.95 -77.17 24.36
C ALA A 319 87.58 -78.57 24.53
N ARG A 320 87.41 -79.44 23.51
CA ARG A 320 88.02 -80.77 23.49
C ARG A 320 89.55 -80.70 23.34
N ILE A 321 90.04 -79.76 22.53
CA ILE A 321 91.48 -79.55 22.31
C ILE A 321 92.17 -79.10 23.60
N GLU A 322 91.57 -78.17 24.34
CA GLU A 322 92.12 -77.68 25.62
C GLU A 322 92.19 -78.77 26.70
N GLN A 323 91.19 -79.65 26.76
CA GLN A 323 91.16 -80.74 27.74
C GLN A 323 92.28 -81.77 27.51
N LEU A 324 92.56 -82.13 26.26
CA LEU A 324 93.62 -83.10 25.92
C LEU A 324 95.03 -82.54 26.18
N LEU A 325 95.25 -81.24 25.96
CA LEU A 325 96.53 -80.58 26.29
C LEU A 325 96.81 -80.59 27.81
N ALA A 326 95.77 -80.52 28.65
CA ALA A 326 95.90 -80.62 30.10
C ALA A 326 96.27 -82.04 30.58
N ASP A 327 95.73 -83.07 29.93
CA ASP A 327 96.05 -84.47 30.23
C ASP A 327 97.52 -84.80 29.90
N TYR A 328 98.07 -84.30 28.78
CA TYR A 328 99.51 -84.45 28.45
C TYR A 328 100.44 -83.83 29.49
N ALA A 329 100.10 -82.66 30.03
CA ALA A 329 100.89 -82.03 31.09
C ALA A 329 100.94 -82.89 32.37
N THR A 330 99.82 -83.54 32.71
CA THR A 330 99.70 -84.38 33.90
C THR A 330 100.52 -85.69 33.78
N ASP A 331 100.64 -86.27 32.57
CA ASP A 331 101.47 -87.48 32.34
C ASP A 331 102.96 -87.20 32.57
N ALA A 332 103.44 -86.04 32.12
CA ALA A 332 104.81 -85.61 32.33
C ALA A 332 105.17 -85.46 33.83
N GLU A 333 104.27 -84.90 34.63
CA GLU A 333 104.47 -84.75 36.09
C GLU A 333 104.56 -86.11 36.81
N LEU A 334 103.68 -87.05 36.45
CA LEU A 334 103.68 -88.40 37.04
C LEU A 334 104.94 -89.19 36.66
N ALA A 335 105.43 -89.03 35.43
CA ALA A 335 106.68 -89.65 34.97
C ALA A 335 107.88 -89.22 35.82
N GLU A 336 107.98 -87.93 36.14
CA GLU A 336 109.05 -87.38 36.96
C GLU A 336 108.98 -87.89 38.41
N GLY A 337 107.77 -88.03 38.97
CA GLY A 337 107.56 -88.56 40.31
C GLY A 337 108.06 -90.01 40.49
N ILE A 338 107.78 -90.88 39.51
CA ILE A 338 108.22 -92.30 39.53
C ILE A 338 109.75 -92.39 39.43
N ALA A 339 110.37 -91.59 38.56
CA ALA A 339 111.82 -91.57 38.38
C ALA A 339 112.56 -91.22 39.68
N LYS A 340 111.99 -90.32 40.51
CA LYS A 340 112.56 -89.95 41.83
C LYS A 340 112.29 -90.98 42.93
N GLY A 341 111.13 -91.64 42.93
CA GLY A 341 110.71 -92.57 43.98
C GLY A 341 111.40 -93.95 43.93
N THR A 342 111.80 -94.39 42.73
CA THR A 342 112.41 -95.71 42.49
C THR A 342 113.70 -95.94 43.30
N PRO A 343 114.75 -95.11 43.19
CA PRO A 343 116.02 -95.34 43.90
C PRO A 343 115.90 -95.24 45.43
N LEU A 344 114.94 -94.44 45.94
CA LEU A 344 114.69 -94.30 47.37
C LEU A 344 114.12 -95.57 48.00
N THR A 345 113.31 -96.31 47.23
CA THR A 345 112.69 -97.56 47.69
C THR A 345 113.72 -98.70 47.74
N GLU A 346 114.55 -98.83 46.71
CA GLU A 346 115.62 -99.86 46.66
C GLU A 346 116.62 -99.70 47.82
N SER A 347 117.08 -98.48 48.09
CA SER A 347 118.01 -98.21 49.19
C SER A 347 117.42 -98.55 50.58
N ALA A 348 116.10 -98.36 50.77
CA ALA A 348 115.45 -98.69 52.03
C ALA A 348 115.35 -100.21 52.26
N GLU A 349 115.13 -101.00 51.20
CA GLU A 349 115.05 -102.46 51.25
C GLU A 349 116.43 -103.10 51.53
N GLU A 350 117.51 -102.58 50.96
CA GLU A 350 118.86 -103.05 51.25
C GLU A 350 119.22 -102.93 52.74
N ARG A 351 118.84 -101.81 53.37
CA ARG A 351 119.06 -101.58 54.81
C ARG A 351 118.28 -102.56 55.68
N VAL A 352 117.11 -103.02 55.22
CA VAL A 352 116.35 -104.08 55.92
C VAL A 352 117.15 -105.37 55.93
N ALA A 353 117.67 -105.79 54.78
CA ALA A 353 118.44 -107.04 54.66
C ALA A 353 119.71 -107.02 55.52
N GLU A 354 120.36 -105.87 55.66
CA GLU A 354 121.51 -105.70 56.56
C GLU A 354 121.13 -105.83 58.04
N ALA A 355 120.06 -105.15 58.47
CA ALA A 355 119.59 -105.23 59.84
C ALA A 355 119.10 -106.64 60.24
N GLN A 356 118.52 -107.40 59.29
CA GLN A 356 118.11 -108.80 59.52
C GLN A 356 119.31 -109.69 59.85
N ARG A 357 120.37 -109.62 59.04
CA ARG A 357 121.60 -110.40 59.24
C ARG A 357 122.25 -110.11 60.60
N ALA A 358 122.28 -108.84 61.01
CA ALA A 358 122.81 -108.44 62.31
C ALA A 358 122.00 -109.01 63.50
N CYS A 359 120.67 -109.11 63.35
CA CYS A 359 119.79 -109.68 64.38
C CYS A 359 119.98 -111.21 64.51
N GLU A 360 120.12 -111.93 63.40
CA GLU A 360 120.39 -113.37 63.40
C GLU A 360 121.75 -113.71 64.02
N ALA A 361 122.79 -112.93 63.72
CA ALA A 361 124.10 -113.10 64.33
C ALA A 361 124.03 -112.96 65.87
N ALA A 362 123.36 -111.92 66.38
CA ALA A 362 123.20 -111.71 67.81
C ALA A 362 122.45 -112.86 68.50
N ARG A 363 121.43 -113.45 67.85
CA ARG A 363 120.68 -114.61 68.39
C ARG A 363 121.54 -115.86 68.49
N THR A 364 122.42 -116.07 67.53
CA THR A 364 123.34 -117.21 67.51
C THR A 364 124.31 -117.15 68.68
N GLU A 365 124.82 -115.95 68.98
CA GLU A 365 125.75 -115.73 70.09
C GLU A 365 125.10 -115.88 71.47
N LEU A 366 123.83 -115.49 71.59
CA LEU A 366 123.03 -115.75 72.78
C LEU A 366 122.83 -117.25 73.05
N ALA A 367 122.50 -118.04 72.02
CA ALA A 367 122.35 -119.49 72.16
C ALA A 367 123.67 -120.16 72.60
N ALA A 368 124.81 -119.69 72.08
CA ALA A 368 126.13 -120.15 72.53
C ALA A 368 126.39 -119.79 74.00
N ALA A 369 126.02 -118.59 74.45
CA ALA A 369 126.18 -118.16 75.83
C ALA A 369 125.30 -118.96 76.82
N GLU A 370 124.05 -119.26 76.46
CA GLU A 370 123.15 -120.13 77.23
C GLU A 370 123.72 -121.53 77.40
N SER A 371 124.21 -122.13 76.30
CA SER A 371 124.80 -123.47 76.32
C SER A 371 126.03 -123.54 77.22
N ALA A 372 126.87 -122.50 77.21
CA ALA A 372 128.05 -122.43 78.08
C ALA A 372 127.67 -122.29 79.57
N HIS A 373 126.63 -121.51 79.88
CA HIS A 373 126.12 -121.37 81.24
C HIS A 373 125.51 -122.68 81.76
N GLN A 374 124.77 -123.42 80.92
CA GLN A 374 124.22 -124.74 81.28
C GLN A 374 125.34 -125.76 81.53
N ALA A 375 126.35 -125.81 80.66
CA ALA A 375 127.50 -126.70 80.83
C ALA A 375 128.27 -126.42 82.14
N ALA A 376 128.41 -125.15 82.53
CA ALA A 376 129.03 -124.78 83.80
C ALA A 376 128.19 -125.22 85.01
N ARG A 377 126.85 -125.12 84.95
CA ARG A 377 125.95 -125.61 86.01
C ARG A 377 126.02 -127.13 86.17
N ASP A 378 126.04 -127.87 85.06
CA ASP A 378 126.09 -129.34 85.08
C ASP A 378 127.41 -129.83 85.69
N ALA A 379 128.51 -129.13 85.42
CA ALA A 379 129.83 -129.42 86.02
C ALA A 379 129.87 -129.16 87.54
N ASP A 380 129.29 -128.06 88.02
CA ASP A 380 129.18 -127.75 89.46
C ASP A 380 128.30 -128.77 90.20
N LEU A 381 127.20 -129.22 89.56
CA LEU A 381 126.33 -130.27 90.09
C LEU A 381 127.07 -131.61 90.21
N ALA A 382 127.84 -131.98 89.18
CA ALA A 382 128.66 -133.19 89.18
C ALA A 382 129.74 -133.17 90.28
N ALA A 383 130.32 -132.01 90.59
CA ALA A 383 131.29 -131.85 91.67
C ALA A 383 130.65 -132.07 93.06
N SER A 384 129.40 -131.65 93.27
CA SER A 384 128.69 -131.81 94.55
C SER A 384 128.30 -133.27 94.88
N LEU A 385 128.09 -134.11 93.87
CA LEU A 385 127.72 -135.53 94.03
C LEU A 385 128.91 -136.43 94.43
N ARG A 386 130.16 -135.97 94.26
CA ARG A 386 131.37 -136.72 94.63
C ARG A 386 131.59 -136.86 96.14
N ALA A 387 131.05 -135.95 96.95
CA ALA A 387 131.36 -135.86 98.38
C ALA A 387 131.01 -137.12 99.20
N ASN A 388 130.21 -138.05 98.64
CA ASN A 388 129.77 -139.28 99.29
C ASN A 388 130.29 -140.58 98.62
N LEU A 389 131.29 -140.48 97.72
CA LEU A 389 131.75 -141.63 96.93
C LEU A 389 133.21 -141.99 97.25
N THR A 390 133.41 -143.18 97.80
CA THR A 390 134.71 -143.75 98.16
C THR A 390 135.35 -144.52 97.00
N THR A 391 136.65 -144.29 96.80
CA THR A 391 137.44 -144.94 95.76
C THR A 391 137.51 -146.45 95.99
N GLY A 392 137.08 -147.24 95.01
CA GLY A 392 137.05 -148.70 95.08
C GLY A 392 135.65 -149.32 95.25
N ASP A 393 134.64 -148.54 95.64
CA ASP A 393 133.26 -149.02 95.73
C ASP A 393 132.56 -149.05 94.36
N ALA A 394 131.59 -149.94 94.22
CA ALA A 394 130.75 -150.04 93.03
C ALA A 394 129.84 -148.81 92.97
N CYS A 395 129.93 -148.06 91.87
CA CYS A 395 129.08 -146.89 91.65
C CYS A 395 127.59 -147.25 91.77
N PRO A 396 126.78 -146.51 92.56
CA PRO A 396 125.36 -146.82 92.78
C PRO A 396 124.50 -146.67 91.52
N VAL A 397 125.04 -146.13 90.43
CA VAL A 397 124.33 -145.93 89.16
C VAL A 397 124.71 -146.98 88.12
N CYS A 398 125.97 -147.42 88.08
CA CYS A 398 126.45 -148.25 86.96
C CYS A 398 127.32 -149.44 87.37
N GLU A 399 127.48 -149.70 88.67
CA GLU A 399 128.19 -150.84 89.27
C GLU A 399 129.67 -150.99 88.87
N ARG A 400 130.23 -150.04 88.13
CA ARG A 400 131.66 -150.00 87.79
C ARG A 400 132.50 -149.45 88.94
N PRO A 401 133.75 -149.91 89.12
CA PRO A 401 134.63 -149.44 90.19
C PRO A 401 135.07 -147.99 89.95
N ILE A 402 135.02 -147.17 91.02
CA ILE A 402 135.33 -145.75 90.97
C ILE A 402 136.84 -145.52 90.79
N PRO A 403 137.29 -144.82 89.73
CA PRO A 403 138.71 -144.61 89.44
C PRO A 403 139.39 -143.62 90.41
N ALA A 404 140.69 -143.81 90.61
CA ALA A 404 141.51 -143.09 91.61
C ALA A 404 141.84 -141.63 91.27
N ASP A 405 141.47 -141.16 90.08
CA ASP A 405 141.81 -139.83 89.60
C ASP A 405 140.53 -139.05 89.29
N LEU A 406 140.04 -138.32 90.30
CA LEU A 406 138.84 -137.50 90.19
C LEU A 406 139.21 -136.06 90.54
N ALA A 407 139.45 -135.26 89.49
CA ALA A 407 139.87 -133.86 89.57
C ALA A 407 138.84 -132.97 90.28
N ASP A 408 139.34 -132.12 91.18
CA ASP A 408 138.57 -131.17 92.00
C ASP A 408 138.22 -129.92 91.17
N HIS A 409 136.97 -129.45 91.20
CA HIS A 409 136.52 -128.27 90.42
C HIS A 409 135.88 -127.23 91.34
N GLN A 410 136.32 -125.98 91.21
CA GLN A 410 135.92 -124.86 92.08
C GLN A 410 134.69 -124.08 91.54
N ARG A 411 133.84 -123.63 92.46
CA ARG A 411 132.54 -122.94 92.24
C ARG A 411 132.56 -121.62 91.42
N SER A 412 133.72 -121.07 91.05
CA SER A 412 133.81 -119.71 90.44
C SER A 412 133.45 -119.62 88.96
N ASP A 413 133.31 -120.73 88.23
CA ASP A 413 133.08 -120.72 86.77
C ASP A 413 131.63 -120.47 86.34
N VAL A 414 130.64 -120.72 87.21
CA VAL A 414 129.21 -120.58 86.89
C VAL A 414 128.78 -119.11 86.79
N ASP A 415 129.23 -118.25 87.70
CA ASP A 415 128.82 -116.84 87.73
C ASP A 415 129.30 -116.05 86.50
N ARG A 416 130.50 -116.38 85.98
CA ARG A 416 131.04 -115.76 84.77
C ARG A 416 130.21 -116.13 83.53
N ALA A 417 129.78 -117.39 83.43
CA ALA A 417 128.95 -117.84 82.31
C ALA A 417 127.54 -117.21 82.35
N ARG A 418 126.97 -117.03 83.55
CA ARG A 418 125.68 -116.33 83.75
C ARG A 418 125.72 -114.87 83.29
N GLN A 419 126.81 -114.15 83.58
CA GLN A 419 126.96 -112.76 83.13
C GLN A 419 127.08 -112.64 81.60
N HIS A 420 127.76 -113.59 80.95
CA HIS A 420 127.89 -113.62 79.50
C HIS A 420 126.53 -113.85 78.80
N GLU A 421 125.71 -114.76 79.31
CA GLU A 421 124.34 -114.98 78.81
C GLU A 421 123.49 -113.70 78.92
N ALA A 422 123.55 -113.01 80.06
CA ALA A 422 122.80 -111.77 80.26
C ALA A 422 123.23 -110.65 79.29
N ALA A 423 124.53 -110.53 78.99
CA ALA A 423 125.04 -109.57 78.02
C ALA A 423 124.59 -109.90 76.58
N ALA A 424 124.68 -111.18 76.19
CA ALA A 424 124.24 -111.62 74.86
C ALA A 424 122.72 -111.44 74.66
N ARG A 425 121.92 -111.62 75.73
CA ARG A 425 120.46 -111.39 75.68
C ARG A 425 120.14 -109.94 75.32
N LYS A 426 120.82 -109.00 75.99
CA LYS A 426 120.64 -107.55 75.77
C LYS A 426 121.02 -107.12 74.34
N ALA A 427 122.00 -107.78 73.72
CA ALA A 427 122.41 -107.48 72.35
C ALA A 427 121.34 -107.87 71.32
N VAL A 428 120.63 -108.99 71.54
CA VAL A 428 119.51 -109.42 70.67
C VAL A 428 118.35 -108.43 70.71
N ASP A 429 117.98 -107.94 71.89
CA ASP A 429 116.88 -106.98 72.05
C ASP A 429 117.18 -105.68 71.30
N ALA A 430 118.42 -105.17 71.38
CA ALA A 430 118.84 -103.97 70.67
C ALA A 430 118.77 -104.12 69.15
N ARG A 431 119.28 -105.24 68.59
CA ARG A 431 119.27 -105.49 67.14
C ARG A 431 117.87 -105.78 66.59
N THR A 432 117.00 -106.36 67.40
CA THR A 432 115.58 -106.57 67.03
C THR A 432 114.86 -105.22 66.91
N GLY A 433 115.15 -104.26 67.80
CA GLY A 433 114.60 -102.90 67.72
C GLY A 433 115.00 -102.16 66.44
N GLU A 434 116.28 -102.21 66.06
CA GLU A 434 116.78 -101.56 64.83
C GLU A 434 116.12 -102.12 63.56
N LEU A 435 115.97 -103.44 63.46
CA LEU A 435 115.34 -104.10 62.33
C LEU A 435 113.90 -103.61 62.08
N SER A 436 113.09 -103.52 63.14
CA SER A 436 111.69 -103.08 63.02
C SER A 436 111.54 -101.66 62.44
N THR A 437 112.47 -100.77 62.79
CA THR A 437 112.44 -99.36 62.38
C THR A 437 112.74 -99.23 60.89
N VAL A 438 113.71 -100.00 60.39
CA VAL A 438 114.10 -99.96 58.97
C VAL A 438 113.04 -100.63 58.09
N GLN A 439 112.44 -101.73 58.55
CA GLN A 439 111.34 -102.41 57.84
C GLN A 439 110.13 -101.51 57.59
N THR A 440 109.72 -100.74 58.59
CA THR A 440 108.57 -99.83 58.47
C THR A 440 108.80 -98.78 57.37
N LYS A 441 110.02 -98.23 57.27
CA LYS A 441 110.35 -97.22 56.25
C LYS A 441 110.37 -97.79 54.83
N ALA A 442 110.87 -99.00 54.63
CA ALA A 442 110.90 -99.64 53.31
C ALA A 442 109.47 -99.87 52.76
N ILE A 443 108.55 -100.34 53.61
CA ILE A 443 107.14 -100.55 53.22
C ILE A 443 106.48 -99.24 52.79
N GLN A 444 106.74 -98.13 53.51
CA GLN A 444 106.19 -96.82 53.17
C GLN A 444 106.68 -96.29 51.82
N TYR A 445 107.97 -96.45 51.49
CA TYR A 445 108.49 -96.03 50.20
C TYR A 445 107.93 -96.85 49.05
N ARG A 446 107.82 -98.17 49.22
CA ARG A 446 107.26 -99.09 48.21
C ARG A 446 105.81 -98.76 47.86
N SER A 447 104.95 -98.61 48.87
CA SER A 447 103.54 -98.30 48.67
C SER A 447 103.31 -96.99 47.89
N ARG A 448 104.17 -95.98 48.12
CA ARG A 448 104.02 -94.68 47.45
C ARG A 448 104.52 -94.71 45.99
N LEU A 449 105.51 -95.53 45.70
CA LEU A 449 105.97 -95.74 44.33
C LEU A 449 104.90 -96.46 43.50
N ASP A 450 104.27 -97.50 44.06
CA ASP A 450 103.22 -98.26 43.38
C ASP A 450 102.00 -97.38 43.03
N GLU A 451 101.61 -96.47 43.93
CA GLU A 451 100.51 -95.51 43.68
C GLU A 451 100.82 -94.56 42.51
N LEU A 452 102.06 -94.08 42.40
CA LEU A 452 102.46 -93.21 41.29
C LEU A 452 102.49 -93.95 39.95
N VAL A 453 102.97 -95.21 39.96
CA VAL A 453 103.01 -96.06 38.77
C VAL A 453 101.61 -96.35 38.26
N GLU A 454 100.68 -96.79 39.12
CA GLU A 454 99.31 -97.10 38.74
C GLU A 454 98.58 -95.87 38.17
N ARG A 455 98.80 -94.69 38.75
CA ARG A 455 98.15 -93.46 38.30
C ARG A 455 98.65 -93.01 36.92
N ARG A 456 99.94 -93.19 36.63
CA ARG A 456 100.49 -92.89 35.31
C ARG A 456 99.95 -93.85 34.25
N GLU A 457 99.91 -95.16 34.54
CA GLU A 457 99.38 -96.16 33.60
C GLU A 457 97.96 -95.84 33.12
N ARG A 458 97.06 -95.44 34.04
CA ARG A 458 95.69 -95.04 33.68
C ARG A 458 95.63 -93.81 32.78
N LEU A 459 96.54 -92.85 32.96
CA LEU A 459 96.57 -91.62 32.16
C LEU A 459 97.21 -91.86 30.79
N THR A 460 98.29 -92.64 30.74
CA THR A 460 98.91 -93.07 29.48
C THR A 460 97.93 -93.89 28.63
N GLU A 461 97.05 -94.69 29.23
CA GLU A 461 95.98 -95.39 28.49
C GLU A 461 94.94 -94.45 27.88
N LYS A 462 94.56 -93.36 28.58
CA LYS A 462 93.65 -92.34 28.03
C LYS A 462 94.27 -91.55 26.87
N LEU A 463 95.57 -91.33 26.90
CA LEU A 463 96.31 -90.56 25.88
C LEU A 463 96.75 -91.40 24.68
N ARG A 464 96.50 -92.73 24.67
CA ARG A 464 97.01 -93.66 23.65
C ARG A 464 96.55 -93.32 22.23
N ASP A 465 95.27 -92.96 22.08
CA ASP A 465 94.63 -92.66 20.79
C ASP A 465 94.41 -91.14 20.57
N ALA A 466 95.01 -90.29 21.41
CA ALA A 466 94.89 -88.84 21.30
C ALA A 466 95.91 -88.26 20.28
N PRO A 467 95.56 -87.18 19.55
CA PRO A 467 96.52 -86.45 18.72
C PRO A 467 97.66 -85.90 19.57
N THR A 468 98.84 -85.78 18.98
CA THR A 468 100.02 -85.33 19.71
C THR A 468 99.86 -83.91 20.24
N GLU A 469 100.57 -83.57 21.32
CA GLU A 469 100.53 -82.24 21.92
C GLU A 469 100.82 -81.11 20.90
N ALA A 470 101.67 -81.38 19.90
CA ALA A 470 102.00 -80.42 18.85
C ALA A 470 100.85 -80.21 17.85
N GLU A 471 100.14 -81.28 17.47
CA GLU A 471 98.99 -81.22 16.55
C GLU A 471 97.83 -80.45 17.17
N LEU A 472 97.54 -80.69 18.45
CA LEU A 472 96.48 -79.99 19.19
C LEU A 472 96.74 -78.47 19.31
N LYS A 473 98.00 -78.04 19.47
CA LYS A 473 98.34 -76.60 19.51
C LYS A 473 98.13 -75.92 18.15
N ALA A 474 98.48 -76.58 17.05
CA ALA A 474 98.30 -76.06 15.69
C ALA A 474 96.81 -75.97 15.30
N GLU A 475 95.99 -76.95 15.69
CA GLU A 475 94.54 -76.92 15.47
C GLU A 475 93.86 -75.76 16.20
N ARG A 476 94.30 -75.42 17.42
CA ARG A 476 93.76 -74.28 18.19
C ARG A 476 93.99 -72.94 17.49
N GLU A 477 95.22 -72.67 17.04
CA GLU A 477 95.57 -71.40 16.38
C GLU A 477 94.77 -71.19 15.08
N THR A 478 94.56 -72.27 14.33
CA THR A 478 93.78 -72.25 13.08
C THR A 478 92.30 -71.90 13.35
N ALA A 479 91.72 -72.44 14.42
CA ALA A 479 90.32 -72.18 14.80
C ALA A 479 90.08 -70.76 15.32
N GLU A 480 91.03 -70.18 16.06
CA GLU A 480 90.95 -68.81 16.55
C GLU A 480 91.03 -67.77 15.41
N ALA A 481 91.91 -68.00 14.43
CA ALA A 481 92.01 -67.14 13.24
C ALA A 481 90.70 -67.11 12.43
N ALA A 482 90.10 -68.27 12.17
CA ALA A 482 88.84 -68.38 11.41
C ALA A 482 87.66 -67.67 12.11
N ARG A 483 87.57 -67.74 13.45
CA ARG A 483 86.53 -67.03 14.21
C ARG A 483 86.69 -65.50 14.15
N SER A 484 87.92 -65.01 14.16
CA SER A 484 88.22 -63.57 14.07
C SER A 484 87.79 -63.00 12.71
N GLU A 485 88.11 -63.69 11.61
CA GLU A 485 87.71 -63.28 10.25
C GLU A 485 86.19 -63.26 10.07
N LEU A 486 85.48 -64.27 10.60
CA LEU A 486 84.00 -64.32 10.55
C LEU A 486 83.34 -63.13 11.26
N SER A 487 83.90 -62.70 12.40
CA SER A 487 83.41 -61.53 13.16
C SER A 487 83.56 -60.22 12.37
N GLN A 488 84.68 -60.06 11.66
CA GLN A 488 84.93 -58.89 10.81
C GLN A 488 83.97 -58.86 9.61
N ALA A 489 83.75 -60.00 8.96
CA ALA A 489 82.80 -60.11 7.84
C ALA A 489 81.35 -59.81 8.27
N SER A 490 80.94 -60.32 9.43
CA SER A 490 79.60 -60.06 10.01
C SER A 490 79.38 -58.55 10.26
N THR A 491 80.42 -57.85 10.71
CA THR A 491 80.37 -56.39 10.92
C THR A 491 80.26 -55.63 9.60
N ALA A 492 80.99 -56.07 8.56
CA ALA A 492 80.94 -55.45 7.24
C ALA A 492 79.55 -55.55 6.58
N VAL A 493 78.87 -56.70 6.69
CA VAL A 493 77.50 -56.89 6.18
C VAL A 493 76.52 -55.91 6.85
N ARG A 494 76.63 -55.74 8.17
CA ARG A 494 75.76 -54.80 8.92
C ARG A 494 75.89 -53.37 8.41
N VAL A 495 77.12 -52.88 8.17
CA VAL A 495 77.36 -51.52 7.66
C VAL A 495 76.78 -51.33 6.26
N ALA A 496 76.97 -52.30 5.36
CA ALA A 496 76.41 -52.21 4.01
C ALA A 496 74.88 -52.19 4.01
N ARG A 497 74.23 -52.93 4.91
CA ARG A 497 72.75 -52.89 5.08
C ARG A 497 72.23 -51.56 5.62
N ASP A 498 73.01 -50.85 6.45
CA ASP A 498 72.67 -49.50 6.90
C ASP A 498 72.78 -48.47 5.78
N GLU A 499 73.80 -48.58 4.92
CA GLU A 499 73.99 -47.71 3.76
C GLU A 499 72.87 -47.89 2.72
N LEU A 500 72.50 -49.14 2.41
CA LEU A 500 71.36 -49.43 1.52
C LEU A 500 70.07 -48.79 2.02
N ARG A 501 69.74 -48.95 3.30
CA ARG A 501 68.52 -48.33 3.88
C ARG A 501 68.50 -46.81 3.77
N ARG A 502 69.66 -46.14 3.89
CA ARG A 502 69.76 -44.68 3.72
C ARG A 502 69.59 -44.26 2.26
N ALA A 503 70.15 -45.02 1.33
CA ALA A 503 69.98 -44.80 -0.10
C ALA A 503 68.50 -44.93 -0.51
N GLU A 504 67.83 -46.01 -0.06
CA GLU A 504 66.42 -46.26 -0.35
C GLU A 504 65.50 -45.16 0.19
N LYS A 505 65.77 -44.68 1.42
CA LYS A 505 65.02 -43.57 2.01
C LYS A 505 65.16 -42.27 1.21
N THR A 506 66.36 -41.97 0.73
CA THR A 506 66.63 -40.76 -0.08
C THR A 506 65.92 -40.85 -1.43
N HIS A 507 65.98 -42.01 -2.10
CA HIS A 507 65.28 -42.25 -3.37
C HIS A 507 63.76 -42.10 -3.23
N SER A 508 63.17 -42.69 -2.19
CA SER A 508 61.73 -42.56 -1.90
C SER A 508 61.30 -41.10 -1.69
N ALA A 509 62.11 -40.30 -0.99
CA ALA A 509 61.80 -38.88 -0.77
C ALA A 509 61.78 -38.06 -2.08
N VAL A 510 62.62 -38.42 -3.05
CA VAL A 510 62.62 -37.79 -4.38
C VAL A 510 61.39 -38.24 -5.20
N GLN A 511 60.98 -39.51 -5.10
CA GLN A 511 59.73 -40.01 -5.73
C GLN A 511 58.47 -39.31 -5.18
N ASP A 512 58.40 -39.06 -3.87
CA ASP A 512 57.28 -38.36 -3.25
C ASP A 512 57.19 -36.90 -3.72
N ARG A 513 58.34 -36.24 -3.89
CA ARG A 513 58.43 -34.90 -4.48
C ARG A 513 57.94 -34.89 -5.93
N LEU A 514 58.36 -35.85 -6.76
CA LEU A 514 57.88 -35.99 -8.14
C LEU A 514 56.36 -36.16 -8.20
N THR A 515 55.80 -37.00 -7.32
CA THR A 515 54.36 -37.23 -7.23
C THR A 515 53.60 -35.96 -6.84
N SER A 516 54.14 -35.19 -5.89
CA SER A 516 53.54 -33.92 -5.45
C SER A 516 53.54 -32.86 -6.56
N GLU A 517 54.60 -32.79 -7.38
CA GLU A 517 54.66 -31.87 -8.52
C GLU A 517 53.72 -32.27 -9.66
N TRP A 518 53.49 -33.57 -9.89
CA TRP A 518 52.43 -34.03 -10.79
C TRP A 518 51.04 -33.62 -10.32
N GLN A 519 50.76 -33.68 -9.01
CA GLN A 519 49.48 -33.20 -8.46
C GLN A 519 49.31 -31.69 -8.64
N ARG A 520 50.39 -30.91 -8.48
CA ARG A 520 50.38 -29.46 -8.76
C ARG A 520 50.10 -29.20 -10.25
N PHE A 521 50.76 -29.93 -11.14
CA PHE A 521 50.51 -29.85 -12.58
C PHE A 521 49.03 -30.11 -12.91
N ASP A 522 48.48 -31.23 -12.42
CA ASP A 522 47.09 -31.62 -12.67
C ASP A 522 46.12 -30.55 -12.15
N HIS A 523 46.37 -29.99 -10.96
CA HIS A 523 45.57 -28.88 -10.42
C HIS A 523 45.56 -27.64 -11.34
N HIS A 524 46.72 -27.24 -11.86
CA HIS A 524 46.81 -26.09 -12.76
C HIS A 524 46.15 -26.37 -14.12
N ARG A 525 46.29 -27.58 -14.66
CA ARG A 525 45.67 -28.03 -15.91
C ARG A 525 44.14 -28.13 -15.80
N ASP A 526 43.62 -28.67 -14.70
CA ASP A 526 42.18 -28.85 -14.48
C ASP A 526 41.43 -27.52 -14.40
N ARG A 527 42.04 -26.49 -13.81
CA ARG A 527 41.47 -25.13 -13.76
C ARG A 527 41.24 -24.52 -15.13
N VAL A 528 41.98 -24.98 -16.14
CA VAL A 528 41.85 -24.53 -17.53
C VAL A 528 41.26 -25.59 -18.44
N ALA A 529 40.74 -26.71 -17.92
CA ALA A 529 40.18 -27.80 -18.71
C ALA A 529 39.10 -27.35 -19.70
N ARG A 530 38.26 -26.38 -19.31
CA ARG A 530 37.23 -25.77 -20.17
C ARG A 530 37.77 -25.08 -21.43
N LEU A 531 39.05 -24.73 -21.42
CA LEU A 531 39.77 -24.10 -22.53
C LEU A 531 40.47 -25.12 -23.43
N ALA A 532 40.32 -26.42 -23.16
CA ALA A 532 40.95 -27.52 -23.87
C ALA A 532 42.48 -27.41 -23.90
N PRO A 533 43.17 -27.58 -22.75
CA PRO A 533 44.62 -27.61 -22.70
C PRO A 533 45.16 -28.84 -23.47
N PRO A 534 46.43 -28.81 -23.91
CA PRO A 534 47.02 -29.90 -24.68
C PRO A 534 46.97 -31.25 -23.92
N PRO A 535 46.96 -32.38 -24.66
CA PRO A 535 47.16 -33.69 -24.04
C PRO A 535 48.54 -33.75 -23.38
N THR A 536 48.66 -34.48 -22.27
CA THR A 536 49.89 -34.54 -21.48
C THR A 536 50.48 -35.94 -21.50
N ASP A 537 51.75 -36.05 -21.85
CA ASP A 537 52.55 -37.27 -21.63
C ASP A 537 53.03 -37.32 -20.18
N ARG A 538 52.78 -38.44 -19.49
CA ARG A 538 53.20 -38.66 -18.09
C ARG A 538 54.62 -39.20 -17.95
N ALA A 539 55.33 -39.39 -19.05
CA ALA A 539 56.72 -39.82 -19.04
C ALA A 539 57.70 -38.72 -18.57
N ASP A 540 57.40 -37.44 -18.86
CA ASP A 540 58.29 -36.32 -18.55
C ASP A 540 57.49 -35.11 -18.01
N LEU A 541 57.62 -34.88 -16.70
CA LEU A 541 56.98 -33.77 -16.00
C LEU A 541 57.45 -32.39 -16.51
N ARG A 542 58.70 -32.29 -16.94
CA ARG A 542 59.28 -31.04 -17.46
C ARG A 542 58.68 -30.71 -18.82
N ALA A 543 58.62 -31.71 -19.71
CA ALA A 543 57.96 -31.55 -21.00
C ALA A 543 56.48 -31.17 -20.84
N ALA A 544 55.77 -31.83 -19.91
CA ALA A 544 54.38 -31.52 -19.59
C ALA A 544 54.17 -30.06 -19.14
N TRP A 545 54.98 -29.56 -18.19
CA TRP A 545 54.90 -28.16 -17.74
C TRP A 545 55.23 -27.14 -18.83
N ARG A 546 56.20 -27.46 -19.69
CA ARG A 546 56.59 -26.60 -20.81
C ARG A 546 55.46 -26.47 -21.83
N GLU A 547 54.88 -27.59 -22.26
CA GLU A 547 53.75 -27.60 -23.22
C GLU A 547 52.54 -26.84 -22.67
N LEU A 548 52.19 -27.03 -21.40
CA LEU A 548 51.08 -26.31 -20.77
C LEU A 548 51.36 -24.79 -20.65
N SER A 549 52.59 -24.39 -20.35
CA SER A 549 52.99 -22.97 -20.20
C SER A 549 53.07 -22.25 -21.55
N GLU A 550 53.59 -22.91 -22.58
CA GLU A 550 53.61 -22.40 -23.96
C GLU A 550 52.18 -22.21 -24.48
N TRP A 551 51.32 -23.22 -24.33
CA TRP A 551 49.90 -23.12 -24.67
C TRP A 551 49.18 -22.00 -23.90
N ALA A 552 49.43 -21.86 -22.60
CA ALA A 552 48.81 -20.81 -21.79
C ALA A 552 49.22 -19.41 -22.27
N THR A 553 50.48 -19.25 -22.70
CA THR A 553 51.00 -17.99 -23.24
C THR A 553 50.34 -17.63 -24.58
N GLU A 554 50.17 -18.62 -25.47
CA GLU A 554 49.45 -18.41 -26.74
C GLU A 554 47.98 -18.04 -26.51
N GLN A 555 47.28 -18.75 -25.62
CA GLN A 555 45.88 -18.46 -25.30
C GLN A 555 45.72 -17.08 -24.63
N LEU A 556 46.66 -16.66 -23.78
CA LEU A 556 46.70 -15.31 -23.20
C LEU A 556 46.75 -14.24 -24.29
N ALA A 557 47.58 -14.41 -25.32
CA ALA A 557 47.68 -13.47 -26.43
C ALA A 557 46.35 -13.36 -27.20
N VAL A 558 45.68 -14.49 -27.46
CA VAL A 558 44.37 -14.55 -28.11
C VAL A 558 43.30 -13.82 -27.27
N ARG A 559 43.22 -14.10 -25.97
CA ARG A 559 42.23 -13.48 -25.07
C ARG A 559 42.49 -11.99 -24.86
N LYS A 560 43.75 -11.56 -24.79
CA LYS A 560 44.11 -10.14 -24.74
C LYS A 560 43.62 -9.39 -25.98
N LYS A 561 43.75 -9.98 -27.18
CA LYS A 561 43.23 -9.40 -28.43
C LYS A 561 41.71 -9.35 -28.44
N ARG A 562 41.02 -10.42 -28.02
CA ARG A 562 39.55 -10.45 -27.89
C ARG A 562 39.05 -9.39 -26.91
N ARG A 563 39.67 -9.29 -25.73
CA ARG A 563 39.36 -8.27 -24.71
C ARG A 563 39.45 -6.86 -25.28
N ALA A 564 40.55 -6.54 -25.95
CA ALA A 564 40.72 -5.23 -26.58
C ALA A 564 39.63 -4.94 -27.61
N ALA A 565 39.27 -5.92 -28.44
CA ALA A 565 38.20 -5.77 -29.43
C ALA A 565 36.83 -5.50 -28.77
N HIS A 566 36.46 -6.23 -27.71
CA HIS A 566 35.20 -6.00 -26.99
C HIS A 566 35.18 -4.65 -26.25
N LEU A 567 36.31 -4.18 -25.72
CA LEU A 567 36.40 -2.84 -25.13
C LEU A 567 36.17 -1.76 -26.18
N THR A 568 36.82 -1.85 -27.34
CA THR A 568 36.60 -0.91 -28.45
C THR A 568 35.15 -0.94 -28.93
N ALA A 569 34.56 -2.13 -29.10
CA ALA A 569 33.15 -2.26 -29.50
C ALA A 569 32.19 -1.65 -28.47
N ARG A 570 32.49 -1.81 -27.17
CA ARG A 570 31.72 -1.18 -26.09
C ARG A 570 31.82 0.34 -26.21
N ASP A 571 33.02 0.90 -26.31
CA ASP A 571 33.21 2.36 -26.42
C ASP A 571 32.48 2.95 -27.63
N GLU A 572 32.46 2.25 -28.77
CA GLU A 572 31.69 2.64 -29.96
C GLU A 572 30.18 2.62 -29.72
N LEU A 573 29.64 1.60 -29.03
CA LEU A 573 28.21 1.52 -28.69
C LEU A 573 27.78 2.64 -27.74
N ASP A 574 28.63 2.99 -26.79
CA ASP A 574 28.41 4.09 -25.87
C ASP A 574 28.38 5.44 -26.57
N GLU A 575 29.33 5.65 -27.50
CA GLU A 575 29.37 6.85 -28.31
C GLU A 575 28.12 6.99 -29.18
N GLN A 576 27.70 5.91 -29.84
CA GLN A 576 26.45 5.89 -30.63
C GLN A 576 25.22 6.19 -29.76
N THR A 577 25.15 5.58 -28.58
CA THR A 577 24.06 5.82 -27.62
C THR A 577 24.02 7.28 -27.19
N ARG A 578 25.19 7.87 -26.92
CA ARG A 578 25.32 9.28 -26.53
C ARG A 578 24.88 10.22 -27.64
N ILE A 579 25.31 9.98 -28.88
CA ILE A 579 24.92 10.79 -30.05
C ILE A 579 23.41 10.79 -30.21
N ILE A 580 22.80 9.60 -30.29
CA ILE A 580 21.35 9.46 -30.51
C ILE A 580 20.56 10.09 -29.35
N ARG A 581 21.01 9.91 -28.10
CA ARG A 581 20.35 10.52 -26.93
C ARG A 581 20.45 12.05 -26.96
N ASN A 582 21.58 12.60 -27.38
CA ASN A 582 21.76 14.05 -27.48
C ASN A 582 20.91 14.65 -28.61
N GLU A 583 20.82 13.98 -29.76
CA GLU A 583 19.94 14.38 -30.86
C GLU A 583 18.47 14.37 -30.42
N LEU A 584 18.03 13.32 -29.74
CA LEU A 584 16.66 13.21 -29.24
C LEU A 584 16.38 14.30 -28.19
N SER A 585 17.29 14.51 -27.25
CA SER A 585 17.23 15.59 -26.26
C SER A 585 17.10 16.96 -26.92
N ALA A 586 17.91 17.24 -27.95
CA ALA A 586 17.86 18.51 -28.67
C ALA A 586 16.48 18.75 -29.33
N GLN A 587 15.89 17.71 -29.94
CA GLN A 587 14.56 17.80 -30.53
C GLN A 587 13.47 18.02 -29.48
N LEU A 588 13.58 17.41 -28.29
CA LEU A 588 12.66 17.69 -27.19
C LEU A 588 12.77 19.16 -26.71
N ILE A 589 13.99 19.72 -26.63
CA ILE A 589 14.20 21.14 -26.29
C ILE A 589 13.58 22.06 -27.35
N GLU A 590 13.84 21.79 -28.64
CA GLU A 590 13.29 22.58 -29.75
C GLU A 590 11.77 22.54 -29.78
N ALA A 591 11.20 21.38 -29.46
CA ALA A 591 9.77 21.20 -29.28
C ALA A 591 9.27 21.67 -27.91
N GLU A 592 10.03 22.42 -27.10
CA GLU A 592 9.59 22.94 -25.78
C GLU A 592 8.93 21.87 -24.88
N VAL A 593 9.37 20.61 -24.99
CA VAL A 593 8.88 19.51 -24.16
C VAL A 593 9.68 19.50 -22.87
N PRO A 594 9.04 19.59 -21.69
CA PRO A 594 9.75 19.56 -20.42
C PRO A 594 10.35 18.17 -20.19
N PHE A 595 11.68 18.09 -20.16
CA PHE A 595 12.42 16.91 -19.71
C PHE A 595 13.63 17.32 -18.87
N SER A 596 14.11 16.40 -18.03
CA SER A 596 15.26 16.62 -17.15
C SER A 596 16.41 15.70 -17.56
N PRO A 597 17.44 16.18 -18.29
CA PRO A 597 18.51 15.34 -18.84
C PRO A 597 19.43 14.64 -17.82
N SER A 598 19.17 14.82 -16.52
CA SER A 598 20.03 14.36 -15.43
C SER A 598 19.73 12.95 -14.92
N SER A 599 18.63 12.31 -15.34
CA SER A 599 18.15 11.07 -14.71
C SER A 599 18.62 9.79 -15.42
N GLY A 600 19.04 9.88 -16.68
CA GLY A 600 19.63 8.75 -17.44
C GLY A 600 18.70 7.56 -17.69
N THR A 601 17.48 7.61 -17.14
CA THR A 601 16.41 6.61 -17.16
C THR A 601 15.13 7.19 -17.76
N GLU A 602 15.23 8.35 -18.42
CA GLU A 602 14.11 8.99 -19.10
C GLU A 602 13.51 8.06 -20.16
N ASP A 603 12.23 7.74 -20.01
CA ASP A 603 11.42 7.19 -21.09
C ASP A 603 10.93 8.35 -21.96
N PHE A 604 11.69 8.65 -23.02
CA PHE A 604 11.35 9.66 -24.01
C PHE A 604 9.96 9.43 -24.64
N SER A 605 9.51 8.17 -24.73
CA SER A 605 8.19 7.83 -25.27
C SER A 605 7.09 8.28 -24.32
N GLU A 606 7.24 8.06 -23.02
CA GLU A 606 6.26 8.49 -22.00
C GLU A 606 6.15 10.01 -21.94
N ILE A 607 7.29 10.72 -21.95
CA ILE A 607 7.34 12.19 -21.88
C ILE A 607 6.57 12.82 -23.05
N VAL A 608 6.87 12.41 -24.29
CA VAL A 608 6.22 12.98 -25.47
C VAL A 608 4.74 12.58 -25.55
N THR A 609 4.40 11.37 -25.12
CA THR A 609 3.00 10.93 -25.03
C THR A 609 2.21 11.78 -24.03
N ALA A 610 2.77 12.07 -22.86
CA ALA A 610 2.13 12.90 -21.84
C ALA A 610 1.88 14.34 -22.34
N GLU A 611 2.88 14.97 -22.96
CA GLU A 611 2.74 16.31 -23.52
C GLU A 611 1.71 16.38 -24.65
N ARG A 612 1.62 15.35 -25.50
CA ARG A 612 0.57 15.25 -26.53
C ARG A 612 -0.83 15.22 -25.92
N HIS A 613 -1.03 14.42 -24.87
CA HIS A 613 -2.32 14.36 -24.18
C HIS A 613 -2.66 15.70 -23.53
N ALA A 614 -1.68 16.37 -22.92
CA ALA A 614 -1.86 17.71 -22.35
C ALA A 614 -2.24 18.75 -23.41
N ALA A 615 -1.54 18.78 -24.55
CA ALA A 615 -1.85 19.68 -25.66
C ALA A 615 -3.25 19.42 -26.27
N THR A 616 -3.63 18.16 -26.42
CA THR A 616 -4.96 17.75 -26.92
C THR A 616 -6.07 18.20 -25.96
N SER A 617 -5.88 17.93 -24.67
CA SER A 617 -6.82 18.36 -23.62
C SER A 617 -6.97 19.88 -23.59
N ARG A 618 -5.88 20.62 -23.79
CA ARG A 618 -5.89 22.09 -23.85
C ARG A 618 -6.68 22.60 -25.07
N LEU A 619 -6.57 21.96 -26.23
CA LEU A 619 -7.37 22.32 -27.41
C LEU A 619 -8.87 22.08 -27.16
N GLU A 620 -9.24 20.96 -26.52
CA GLU A 620 -10.63 20.67 -26.14
C GLU A 620 -11.19 21.71 -25.14
N GLN A 621 -10.40 22.13 -24.17
CA GLN A 621 -10.78 23.19 -23.24
C GLN A 621 -10.99 24.53 -23.93
N LEU A 622 -10.07 24.92 -24.83
CA LEU A 622 -10.17 26.17 -25.60
C LEU A 622 -11.39 26.18 -26.54
N THR A 623 -11.66 25.06 -27.22
CA THR A 623 -12.84 24.92 -28.09
C THR A 623 -14.14 25.02 -27.28
N THR A 624 -14.24 24.28 -26.18
CA THR A 624 -15.41 24.33 -25.29
C THR A 624 -15.63 25.73 -24.71
N ALA A 625 -14.56 26.42 -24.29
CA ALA A 625 -14.64 27.79 -23.79
C ALA A 625 -15.12 28.77 -24.88
N ARG A 626 -14.64 28.63 -26.12
CA ARG A 626 -15.09 29.42 -27.26
C ARG A 626 -16.58 29.22 -27.53
N ASP A 627 -17.02 27.97 -27.63
CA ASP A 627 -18.41 27.64 -27.96
C ASP A 627 -19.36 28.16 -26.87
N ARG A 628 -18.97 28.03 -25.60
CA ARG A 628 -19.71 28.60 -24.48
C ARG A 628 -19.78 30.12 -24.53
N HIS A 629 -18.67 30.80 -24.85
CA HIS A 629 -18.67 32.26 -25.00
C HIS A 629 -19.57 32.72 -26.16
N ILE A 630 -19.56 32.00 -27.29
CA ILE A 630 -20.45 32.30 -28.43
C ILE A 630 -21.92 32.15 -28.03
N GLU A 631 -22.27 31.06 -27.35
CA GLU A 631 -23.65 30.80 -26.91
C GLU A 631 -24.12 31.85 -25.89
N LEU A 632 -23.29 32.21 -24.92
CA LEU A 632 -23.60 33.27 -23.97
C LEU A 632 -23.77 34.64 -24.66
N ALA A 633 -22.94 34.95 -25.65
CA ALA A 633 -23.06 36.19 -26.43
C ALA A 633 -24.37 36.23 -27.24
N ARG A 634 -24.80 35.09 -27.81
CA ARG A 634 -26.08 34.95 -28.49
C ARG A 634 -27.25 35.18 -27.52
N GLN A 635 -27.25 34.49 -26.38
CA GLN A 635 -28.28 34.64 -25.34
C GLN A 635 -28.35 36.09 -24.82
N ARG A 636 -27.20 36.73 -24.62
CA ARG A 636 -27.13 38.14 -24.25
C ARG A 636 -27.84 39.03 -25.26
N SER A 637 -27.59 38.83 -26.56
CA SER A 637 -28.21 39.62 -27.62
C SER A 637 -29.74 39.46 -27.64
N GLU A 638 -30.24 38.24 -27.45
CA GLU A 638 -31.68 37.96 -27.41
C GLU A 638 -32.35 38.60 -26.20
N GLN A 639 -31.75 38.45 -25.02
CA GLN A 639 -32.27 39.04 -23.79
C GLN A 639 -32.19 40.57 -23.80
N ALA A 640 -31.18 41.16 -24.45
CA ALA A 640 -31.05 42.60 -24.61
C ALA A 640 -32.22 43.16 -25.43
N GLY A 641 -32.59 42.49 -26.52
CA GLY A 641 -33.78 42.86 -27.30
C GLY A 641 -35.07 42.80 -26.50
N HIS A 642 -35.26 41.75 -25.69
CA HIS A 642 -36.45 41.62 -24.84
C HIS A 642 -36.52 42.72 -23.77
N ALA A 643 -35.40 43.00 -23.09
CA ALA A 643 -35.32 44.06 -22.10
C ALA A 643 -35.64 45.44 -22.71
N GLU A 644 -35.15 45.71 -23.92
CA GLU A 644 -35.42 46.97 -24.63
C GLU A 644 -36.91 47.13 -25.00
N VAL A 645 -37.52 46.07 -25.55
CA VAL A 645 -38.95 46.07 -25.89
C VAL A 645 -39.81 46.27 -24.64
N ALA A 646 -39.54 45.52 -23.57
CA ALA A 646 -40.27 45.62 -22.31
C ALA A 646 -40.15 47.03 -21.70
N LYS A 647 -38.95 47.61 -21.74
CA LYS A 647 -38.69 48.99 -21.30
C LYS A 647 -39.50 50.02 -22.08
N HIS A 648 -39.49 49.95 -23.42
CA HIS A 648 -40.25 50.88 -24.25
C HIS A 648 -41.75 50.74 -24.01
N LEU A 649 -42.27 49.51 -23.88
CA LEU A 649 -43.67 49.25 -23.61
C LEU A 649 -44.09 49.82 -22.24
N HIS A 650 -43.28 49.58 -21.20
CA HIS A 650 -43.51 50.14 -19.86
C HIS A 650 -43.53 51.67 -19.85
N GLN A 651 -42.64 52.31 -20.62
CA GLN A 651 -42.57 53.76 -20.73
C GLN A 651 -43.78 54.33 -21.48
N HIS A 652 -44.05 53.84 -22.69
CA HIS A 652 -45.09 54.39 -23.57
C HIS A 652 -46.51 54.22 -23.03
N LEU A 653 -46.78 53.11 -22.34
CA LEU A 653 -48.06 52.89 -21.66
C LEU A 653 -48.15 53.59 -20.30
N GLY A 654 -47.13 54.36 -19.93
CA GLY A 654 -47.17 55.21 -18.75
C GLY A 654 -48.26 56.29 -18.81
N THR A 655 -48.71 56.71 -17.62
CA THR A 655 -49.84 57.62 -17.42
C THR A 655 -49.75 58.95 -18.17
N ARG A 656 -48.56 59.38 -18.62
CA ARG A 656 -48.34 60.68 -19.28
C ARG A 656 -48.16 60.59 -20.80
N GLN A 657 -48.22 59.40 -21.38
CA GLN A 657 -47.95 59.20 -22.81
C GLN A 657 -49.22 58.72 -23.50
N PHE A 658 -49.28 57.46 -23.89
CA PHE A 658 -50.35 56.93 -24.75
C PHE A 658 -51.74 57.06 -24.13
N VAL A 659 -51.91 56.68 -22.86
CA VAL A 659 -53.22 56.74 -22.18
C VAL A 659 -53.69 58.18 -22.01
N SER A 660 -52.79 59.12 -21.74
CA SER A 660 -53.17 60.54 -21.62
C SER A 660 -53.61 61.11 -22.95
N TRP A 661 -52.92 60.78 -24.04
CA TRP A 661 -53.30 61.20 -25.38
C TRP A 661 -54.69 60.66 -25.75
N LEU A 662 -54.93 59.36 -25.52
CA LEU A 662 -56.22 58.71 -25.80
C LEU A 662 -57.38 59.29 -24.97
N LEU A 663 -57.11 59.66 -23.71
CA LEU A 663 -58.10 60.31 -22.84
C LEU A 663 -58.39 61.75 -23.25
N THR A 664 -57.40 62.50 -23.75
CA THR A 664 -57.61 63.86 -24.26
C THR A 664 -58.51 63.81 -25.49
N GLU A 665 -58.19 62.95 -26.47
CA GLU A 665 -59.01 62.78 -27.69
C GLU A 665 -60.46 62.43 -27.34
N ALA A 666 -60.65 61.45 -26.45
CA ALA A 666 -61.99 61.03 -26.04
C ALA A 666 -62.77 62.14 -25.31
N LEU A 667 -62.09 63.02 -24.58
CA LEU A 667 -62.74 64.12 -23.88
C LEU A 667 -63.04 65.31 -24.82
N GLU A 668 -62.24 65.52 -25.87
CA GLU A 668 -62.57 66.48 -26.94
C GLU A 668 -63.83 66.05 -27.69
N ASP A 669 -63.90 64.78 -28.12
CA ASP A 669 -65.11 64.19 -28.72
C ASP A 669 -66.35 64.32 -27.81
N LEU A 670 -66.15 64.13 -26.50
CA LEU A 670 -67.20 64.24 -25.49
C LEU A 670 -67.76 65.67 -25.43
N VAL A 671 -66.86 66.65 -25.40
CA VAL A 671 -67.21 68.07 -25.32
C VAL A 671 -67.96 68.49 -26.58
N ASP A 672 -67.51 68.06 -27.75
CA ASP A 672 -68.18 68.34 -29.03
C ASP A 672 -69.62 67.77 -29.05
N GLY A 673 -69.80 66.55 -28.54
CA GLY A 673 -71.12 65.97 -28.36
C GLY A 673 -72.00 66.77 -27.39
N ALA A 674 -71.44 67.18 -26.25
CA ALA A 674 -72.13 67.95 -25.23
C ALA A 674 -72.53 69.34 -25.73
N SER A 675 -71.68 70.00 -26.52
CA SER A 675 -71.95 71.31 -27.11
C SER A 675 -73.14 71.29 -28.03
N ARG A 676 -73.25 70.29 -28.92
CA ARG A 676 -74.44 70.15 -29.80
C ARG A 676 -75.75 70.03 -29.02
N ILE A 677 -75.74 69.28 -27.92
CA ILE A 677 -76.91 69.11 -27.05
C ILE A 677 -77.21 70.41 -26.30
N LEU A 678 -76.19 71.06 -25.74
CA LEU A 678 -76.31 72.31 -25.00
C LEU A 678 -76.84 73.45 -25.87
N TYR A 679 -76.31 73.57 -27.09
CA TYR A 679 -76.74 74.54 -28.10
C TYR A 679 -78.24 74.37 -28.38
N THR A 680 -78.69 73.13 -28.58
CA THR A 680 -80.11 72.83 -28.84
C THR A 680 -81.00 73.13 -27.62
N LEU A 681 -80.56 72.74 -26.42
CA LEU A 681 -81.30 72.95 -25.16
C LEU A 681 -81.44 74.42 -24.74
N THR A 682 -80.57 75.27 -25.25
CA THR A 682 -80.47 76.69 -24.87
C THR A 682 -80.88 77.59 -26.04
N SER A 683 -81.58 77.04 -27.04
CA SER A 683 -82.02 77.77 -28.24
C SER A 683 -80.89 78.50 -28.98
N GLY A 684 -79.70 77.91 -29.00
CA GLY A 684 -78.50 78.44 -29.64
C GLY A 684 -77.69 79.42 -28.81
N GLN A 685 -77.91 79.47 -27.48
CA GLN A 685 -77.22 80.41 -26.62
C GLN A 685 -75.83 79.94 -26.18
N TYR A 686 -75.68 78.65 -25.84
CA TYR A 686 -74.48 78.15 -25.17
C TYR A 686 -73.81 76.97 -25.90
N ASP A 687 -72.48 77.05 -26.06
CA ASP A 687 -71.61 75.94 -26.42
C ASP A 687 -70.66 75.58 -25.26
N LEU A 688 -70.24 74.33 -25.16
CA LEU A 688 -69.23 73.87 -24.22
C LEU A 688 -67.85 73.84 -24.90
N ALA A 689 -66.81 74.22 -24.18
CA ALA A 689 -65.44 74.13 -24.65
C ALA A 689 -64.56 73.52 -23.56
N TYR A 690 -63.49 72.84 -23.99
CA TYR A 690 -62.49 72.29 -23.08
C TYR A 690 -61.11 72.77 -23.48
N VAL A 691 -60.46 73.51 -22.58
CA VAL A 691 -59.18 74.15 -22.85
C VAL A 691 -58.29 73.95 -21.62
N ASP A 692 -57.05 73.51 -21.85
CA ASP A 692 -56.02 73.34 -20.81
C ASP A 692 -56.45 72.54 -19.57
N GLY A 693 -57.34 71.58 -19.75
CA GLY A 693 -57.80 70.74 -18.64
C GLY A 693 -59.07 71.23 -17.95
N GLU A 694 -59.67 72.35 -18.34
CA GLU A 694 -60.85 72.93 -17.68
C GLU A 694 -62.00 73.16 -18.69
N PHE A 695 -63.24 73.15 -18.19
CA PHE A 695 -64.43 73.41 -18.99
C PHE A 695 -64.80 74.90 -19.00
N TYR A 696 -65.19 75.37 -20.18
CA TYR A 696 -65.67 76.73 -20.45
C TYR A 696 -67.00 76.66 -21.16
N VAL A 697 -67.78 77.73 -21.05
CA VAL A 697 -68.99 77.94 -21.84
C VAL A 697 -68.79 79.17 -22.72
N ILE A 698 -69.18 79.06 -23.98
CA ILE A 698 -69.21 80.14 -24.97
C ILE A 698 -70.65 80.65 -25.02
N ASP A 699 -70.87 81.92 -24.67
CA ASP A 699 -72.19 82.58 -24.70
C ASP A 699 -72.35 83.35 -26.01
N HIS A 700 -73.12 82.80 -26.95
CA HIS A 700 -73.35 83.41 -28.27
C HIS A 700 -74.22 84.68 -28.20
N HIS A 701 -74.98 84.86 -27.13
CA HIS A 701 -75.81 86.06 -26.95
C HIS A 701 -74.99 87.24 -26.42
N ASP A 702 -73.81 86.97 -25.83
CA ASP A 702 -72.87 87.98 -25.35
C ASP A 702 -71.59 87.99 -26.20
N ALA A 703 -71.77 88.08 -27.53
CA ALA A 703 -70.68 88.18 -28.52
C ALA A 703 -69.59 87.08 -28.37
N ASP A 704 -70.02 85.83 -28.17
CA ASP A 704 -69.17 84.66 -27.98
C ASP A 704 -68.26 84.74 -26.74
N LEU A 705 -68.70 85.43 -25.68
CA LEU A 705 -67.96 85.53 -24.43
C LEU A 705 -67.69 84.14 -23.85
N THR A 706 -66.41 83.81 -23.71
CA THR A 706 -65.97 82.56 -23.09
C THR A 706 -65.80 82.76 -21.58
N ARG A 707 -66.54 82.00 -20.78
CA ARG A 707 -66.46 82.06 -19.31
C ARG A 707 -66.30 80.68 -18.67
N PRO A 708 -65.60 80.57 -17.52
CA PRO A 708 -65.47 79.29 -16.82
C PRO A 708 -66.84 78.75 -16.40
N VAL A 709 -67.04 77.44 -16.44
CA VAL A 709 -68.31 76.80 -15.99
C VAL A 709 -68.69 77.12 -14.54
N LYS A 710 -67.74 77.61 -13.74
CA LYS A 710 -67.95 78.03 -12.33
C LYS A 710 -68.77 79.32 -12.19
N THR A 711 -68.96 80.09 -13.26
CA THR A 711 -69.69 81.36 -13.24
C THR A 711 -71.15 81.23 -13.72
N LEU A 712 -71.59 80.02 -14.05
CA LEU A 712 -72.93 79.74 -14.56
C LEU A 712 -74.01 79.87 -13.48
N SER A 713 -75.21 80.28 -13.88
CA SER A 713 -76.38 80.27 -13.00
C SER A 713 -76.84 78.84 -12.69
N GLY A 714 -77.77 78.67 -11.74
CA GLY A 714 -78.29 77.34 -11.38
C GLY A 714 -78.96 76.61 -12.55
N GLY A 715 -79.67 77.33 -13.43
CA GLY A 715 -80.30 76.76 -14.63
C GLY A 715 -79.30 76.47 -15.75
N GLU A 716 -78.30 77.33 -15.94
CA GLU A 716 -77.24 77.14 -16.95
C GLU A 716 -76.32 75.97 -16.59
N THR A 717 -75.93 75.86 -15.31
CA THR A 717 -75.13 74.75 -14.81
C THR A 717 -75.88 73.44 -15.03
N PHE A 718 -77.20 73.43 -14.82
CA PHE A 718 -78.06 72.28 -15.06
C PHE A 718 -78.08 71.88 -16.55
N ALA A 719 -78.28 72.83 -17.47
CA ALA A 719 -78.27 72.56 -18.91
C ALA A 719 -76.91 72.02 -19.39
N ALA A 720 -75.80 72.62 -18.95
CA ALA A 720 -74.45 72.20 -19.31
C ALA A 720 -74.11 70.80 -18.78
N SER A 721 -74.46 70.50 -17.53
CA SER A 721 -74.21 69.18 -16.94
C SER A 721 -75.12 68.09 -17.53
N LEU A 722 -76.38 68.41 -17.84
CA LEU A 722 -77.28 67.50 -18.57
C LEU A 722 -76.69 67.16 -19.94
N SER A 723 -76.26 68.17 -20.69
CA SER A 723 -75.71 67.98 -22.03
C SER A 723 -74.46 67.09 -22.02
N LEU A 724 -73.60 67.28 -21.02
CA LEU A 724 -72.40 66.47 -20.83
C LEU A 724 -72.71 65.03 -20.39
N ALA A 725 -73.68 64.84 -19.49
CA ALA A 725 -74.12 63.52 -19.08
C ALA A 725 -74.76 62.73 -20.24
N LEU A 726 -75.52 63.41 -21.10
CA LEU A 726 -76.14 62.83 -22.30
C LEU A 726 -75.10 62.49 -23.36
N ALA A 727 -74.17 63.41 -23.66
CA ALA A 727 -73.08 63.16 -24.61
C ALA A 727 -72.15 62.03 -24.13
N MET A 728 -71.83 62.00 -22.84
CA MET A 728 -71.03 60.92 -22.24
C MET A 728 -71.77 59.59 -22.36
N SER A 729 -73.08 59.61 -22.14
CA SER A 729 -73.92 58.46 -22.45
C SER A 729 -73.70 58.01 -23.89
N ASP A 730 -73.93 58.87 -24.88
CA ASP A 730 -73.90 58.53 -26.31
C ASP A 730 -72.55 57.99 -26.77
N GLN A 731 -71.46 58.64 -26.37
CA GLN A 731 -70.11 58.24 -26.76
C GLN A 731 -69.71 56.85 -26.22
N LEU A 732 -70.19 56.48 -25.03
CA LEU A 732 -69.95 55.15 -24.44
C LEU A 732 -70.62 54.02 -25.22
N ALA A 733 -71.74 54.30 -25.88
CA ALA A 733 -72.42 53.32 -26.73
C ALA A 733 -71.69 53.10 -28.07
N GLY A 734 -70.96 54.11 -28.57
CA GLY A 734 -70.23 54.02 -29.84
C GLY A 734 -68.87 53.34 -29.76
N MET A 735 -68.18 53.41 -28.61
CA MET A 735 -66.74 53.08 -28.53
C MET A 735 -66.41 51.76 -27.81
N SER A 736 -67.39 51.01 -27.29
CA SER A 736 -67.08 49.85 -26.45
C SER A 736 -67.79 48.55 -26.84
N SER A 737 -67.01 47.49 -27.05
CA SER A 737 -67.49 46.09 -27.09
C SER A 737 -67.39 45.40 -25.71
N GLN A 738 -66.72 46.04 -24.74
CA GLN A 738 -66.49 45.57 -23.37
C GLN A 738 -66.63 46.67 -22.29
N GLY A 739 -67.14 47.86 -22.63
CA GLY A 739 -67.24 49.00 -21.71
C GLY A 739 -68.51 49.02 -20.87
N ALA A 740 -68.66 50.08 -20.08
CA ALA A 740 -69.78 50.23 -19.15
C ALA A 740 -71.15 50.20 -19.89
N CYS A 741 -72.01 49.25 -19.53
CA CYS A 741 -73.32 49.10 -20.16
C CYS A 741 -74.33 50.06 -19.51
N LEU A 742 -74.48 51.26 -20.07
CA LEU A 742 -75.44 52.26 -19.60
C LEU A 742 -76.71 52.23 -20.47
N GLU A 743 -77.69 51.44 -20.03
CA GLU A 743 -78.97 51.24 -20.75
C GLU A 743 -80.12 52.04 -20.12
N ALA A 744 -79.86 52.72 -18.99
CA ALA A 744 -80.80 53.58 -18.31
C ALA A 744 -80.12 54.82 -17.72
N ILE A 745 -80.85 55.93 -17.65
CA ILE A 745 -80.49 57.15 -16.94
C ILE A 745 -81.67 57.54 -16.06
N LEU A 746 -81.39 57.81 -14.79
CA LEU A 746 -82.40 58.16 -13.80
C LEU A 746 -82.03 59.50 -13.16
N LEU A 747 -82.89 60.50 -13.34
CA LEU A 747 -82.66 61.90 -13.00
C LEU A 747 -83.51 62.29 -11.79
N ASP A 748 -82.89 62.63 -10.65
CA ASP A 748 -83.59 63.11 -9.45
C ASP A 748 -83.53 64.65 -9.35
N GLU A 749 -84.65 65.31 -9.67
CA GLU A 749 -84.96 66.75 -9.50
C GLU A 749 -83.83 67.79 -9.68
N GLY A 750 -83.94 68.59 -10.76
CA GLY A 750 -83.27 69.89 -10.96
C GLY A 750 -84.05 70.85 -11.87
N PHE A 751 -85.26 70.47 -12.28
CA PHE A 751 -86.06 71.19 -13.28
C PHE A 751 -86.84 72.39 -12.71
N GLY A 752 -86.94 72.52 -11.38
CA GLY A 752 -87.71 73.58 -10.72
C GLY A 752 -87.09 74.98 -10.81
N THR A 753 -85.81 75.08 -11.19
CA THR A 753 -85.10 76.35 -11.42
C THR A 753 -85.10 76.78 -12.89
N LEU A 754 -85.72 75.99 -13.77
CA LEU A 754 -85.81 76.28 -15.20
C LEU A 754 -87.05 77.14 -15.49
N ASP A 755 -86.95 78.01 -16.48
CA ASP A 755 -88.09 78.68 -17.07
C ASP A 755 -88.91 77.71 -17.94
N ALA A 756 -90.15 78.09 -18.26
CA ALA A 756 -91.07 77.22 -19.00
C ALA A 756 -90.55 76.84 -20.40
N ALA A 757 -89.85 77.73 -21.10
CA ALA A 757 -89.36 77.45 -22.45
C ALA A 757 -88.20 76.45 -22.43
N THR A 758 -87.26 76.60 -21.49
CA THR A 758 -86.18 75.63 -21.30
C THR A 758 -86.71 74.27 -20.83
N LEU A 759 -87.69 74.25 -19.93
CA LEU A 759 -88.32 73.01 -19.47
C LEU A 759 -89.00 72.26 -20.63
N ASP A 760 -89.61 72.98 -21.57
CA ASP A 760 -90.25 72.38 -22.73
C ASP A 760 -89.25 71.72 -23.70
N GLN A 761 -88.09 72.36 -23.91
CA GLN A 761 -87.00 71.84 -24.74
C GLN A 761 -86.31 70.64 -24.09
N VAL A 762 -86.08 70.70 -22.78
CA VAL A 762 -85.53 69.58 -22.01
C VAL A 762 -86.45 68.37 -22.09
N ALA A 763 -87.77 68.55 -21.92
CA ALA A 763 -88.74 67.47 -22.04
C ALA A 763 -88.71 66.82 -23.43
N ALA A 764 -88.70 67.64 -24.50
CA ALA A 764 -88.64 67.15 -25.87
C ALA A 764 -87.34 66.37 -26.18
N ASN A 765 -86.19 66.84 -25.67
CA ASN A 765 -84.93 66.14 -25.86
C ASN A 765 -84.85 64.82 -25.07
N LEU A 766 -85.37 64.78 -23.84
CA LEU A 766 -85.46 63.53 -23.07
C LEU A 766 -86.40 62.51 -23.73
N GLU A 767 -87.51 62.97 -24.30
CA GLU A 767 -88.46 62.15 -25.06
C GLU A 767 -87.83 61.60 -26.34
N ASN A 768 -87.12 62.43 -27.12
CA ASN A 768 -86.39 62.00 -28.31
C ASN A 768 -85.33 60.95 -27.99
N LEU A 769 -84.61 61.13 -26.88
CA LEU A 769 -83.62 60.15 -26.41
C LEU A 769 -84.26 58.82 -26.06
N ALA A 770 -85.38 58.80 -25.34
CA ALA A 770 -86.09 57.57 -25.04
C ALA A 770 -86.68 56.90 -26.30
N THR A 771 -87.22 57.70 -27.24
CA THR A 771 -87.85 57.21 -28.48
C THR A 771 -86.84 56.68 -29.49
N SER A 772 -85.60 57.17 -29.46
CA SER A 772 -84.50 56.66 -30.28
C SER A 772 -84.15 55.19 -29.99
N GLY A 773 -84.75 54.58 -28.96
CA GLY A 773 -84.58 53.18 -28.58
C GLY A 773 -83.22 52.89 -27.94
N SER A 774 -82.41 53.91 -27.70
CA SER A 774 -81.05 53.76 -27.20
C SER A 774 -80.99 53.50 -25.70
N ARG A 775 -81.87 54.10 -24.87
CA ARG A 775 -81.85 54.00 -23.40
C ARG A 775 -83.21 54.28 -22.74
N MET A 776 -83.37 53.75 -21.53
CA MET A 776 -84.47 54.10 -20.62
C MET A 776 -84.17 55.40 -19.86
N VAL A 777 -85.11 56.35 -19.84
CA VAL A 777 -85.01 57.63 -19.12
C VAL A 777 -86.07 57.70 -18.04
N GLY A 778 -85.65 57.77 -16.78
CA GLY A 778 -86.53 57.99 -15.64
C GLY A 778 -86.32 59.36 -15.03
N VAL A 779 -87.40 60.10 -14.78
CA VAL A 779 -87.36 61.44 -14.20
C VAL A 779 -88.13 61.47 -12.88
N VAL A 780 -87.49 61.87 -11.80
CA VAL A 780 -88.17 62.21 -10.54
C VAL A 780 -88.46 63.70 -10.58
N THR A 781 -89.73 64.09 -10.52
CA THR A 781 -90.12 65.50 -10.59
C THR A 781 -91.38 65.79 -9.79
N HIS A 782 -91.41 66.94 -9.12
CA HIS A 782 -92.62 67.54 -8.54
C HIS A 782 -93.25 68.59 -9.46
N VAL A 783 -92.64 68.87 -10.62
CA VAL A 783 -93.13 69.85 -11.59
C VAL A 783 -94.22 69.20 -12.43
N ALA A 784 -95.48 69.60 -12.18
CA ALA A 784 -96.65 69.03 -12.85
C ALA A 784 -96.55 69.09 -14.39
N GLY A 785 -96.06 70.21 -14.94
CA GLY A 785 -95.92 70.38 -16.40
C GLY A 785 -94.95 69.39 -17.07
N LEU A 786 -93.91 68.94 -16.37
CA LEU A 786 -93.00 67.91 -16.89
C LEU A 786 -93.61 66.52 -16.74
N ALA A 787 -94.21 66.24 -15.57
CA ALA A 787 -94.86 64.97 -15.29
C ALA A 787 -96.00 64.68 -16.29
N GLU A 788 -96.78 65.70 -16.66
CA GLU A 788 -97.92 65.57 -17.57
C GLU A 788 -97.54 65.15 -19.00
N ARG A 789 -96.29 65.38 -19.40
CA ARG A 789 -95.80 65.08 -20.76
C ARG A 789 -95.16 63.71 -20.90
N ILE A 790 -94.93 63.02 -19.78
CA ILE A 790 -94.23 61.73 -19.76
C ILE A 790 -95.26 60.59 -19.86
N PRO A 791 -95.07 59.62 -20.78
CA PRO A 791 -96.09 58.62 -21.12
C PRO A 791 -96.35 57.58 -20.02
N VAL A 792 -95.34 57.24 -19.22
CA VAL A 792 -95.50 56.33 -18.07
C VAL A 792 -95.26 57.10 -16.78
N ARG A 793 -96.20 57.05 -15.84
CA ARG A 793 -96.06 57.71 -14.53
C ARG A 793 -96.20 56.71 -13.41
N TYR A 794 -95.29 56.79 -12.45
CA TYR A 794 -95.35 56.06 -11.19
C TYR A 794 -95.75 57.04 -10.11
N GLU A 795 -97.02 57.01 -9.73
CA GLU A 795 -97.57 57.82 -8.66
C GLU A 795 -97.22 57.20 -7.31
N VAL A 796 -96.44 57.93 -6.53
CA VAL A 796 -95.99 57.53 -5.20
C VAL A 796 -96.85 58.25 -4.17
N GLU A 797 -97.76 57.50 -3.56
CA GLU A 797 -98.64 58.00 -2.50
C GLU A 797 -98.19 57.46 -1.14
N LYS A 798 -98.45 58.23 -0.08
CA LYS A 798 -98.15 57.83 1.30
C LYS A 798 -99.43 57.77 2.11
N ASN A 799 -99.77 56.59 2.62
CA ASN A 799 -100.90 56.37 3.51
C ASN A 799 -100.42 55.92 4.90
N ALA A 800 -101.36 55.62 5.82
CA ALA A 800 -101.05 55.20 7.19
C ALA A 800 -100.26 53.87 7.27
N SER A 801 -100.27 53.07 6.22
CA SER A 801 -99.62 51.75 6.15
C SER A 801 -98.25 51.75 5.45
N GLY A 802 -97.87 52.86 4.83
CA GLY A 802 -96.58 53.06 4.15
C GLY A 802 -96.69 53.89 2.87
N SER A 803 -95.58 53.99 2.14
CA SER A 803 -95.57 54.47 0.75
C SER A 803 -96.03 53.36 -0.20
N HIS A 804 -96.80 53.69 -1.23
CA HIS A 804 -97.26 52.77 -2.28
C HIS A 804 -96.95 53.39 -3.66
N VAL A 805 -96.70 52.56 -4.67
CA VAL A 805 -96.44 53.00 -6.04
C VAL A 805 -97.52 52.43 -6.96
N THR A 806 -98.17 53.30 -7.73
CA THR A 806 -99.14 52.92 -8.75
C THR A 806 -98.61 53.33 -10.12
N ARG A 807 -98.61 52.41 -11.09
CA ARG A 807 -98.26 52.71 -12.48
C ARG A 807 -99.49 53.24 -13.22
N VAL A 808 -99.33 54.36 -13.91
CA VAL A 808 -100.32 55.03 -14.74
C VAL A 808 -99.71 55.18 -16.14
N ASP A 809 -100.25 54.48 -17.12
CA ASP A 809 -99.88 54.64 -18.53
C ASP A 809 -100.87 55.66 -19.16
N VAL A 810 -100.34 56.69 -19.83
CA VAL A 810 -101.10 57.84 -20.36
C VAL A 810 -101.30 57.73 -21.86
#